data_AF-A0A5M3W813-F1
#
_entry.id   AF-A0A5M3W813-F1
#
_cell.length_a   1.000
_cell.length_b   1.000
_cell.length_c   1.000
_cell.angle_alpha   90.00
_cell.angle_beta   90.00
_cell.angle_gamma   90.00
#
_symmetry.space_group_name_H-M   'P 1'
#
loop_
_entity.id
_entity.type
_entity.pdbx_description
1 polymer ?
#
loop_
_entity_poly.entity_id
_entity_poly.type
_entity_poly.pdbx_seq_one_letter_code
_entity_poly.pdbx_strand_id
1 'polypeptide(L)'
;MDVVAVWSRRIAADVTPGEVGVAEVVGAAYVAGGKRRRELFGRGGGGEPGGFGAGLGPGDLALILDALRFTSDHLLDLVVENPLANLMVLLAMRQGMRRRGVPAAGAVQDEGFDRVVGGLEERLRARGVAAERAEEMTYETLKVVFQPERDAAEIRAFLGALSGSQAAERVSAERLPARREDGPGWMLPPWLWLYFLGISAPSMPALVDSVQEDLDGISSLVGYLTAGAREAAETLLTGTGLFELFPALLLLSGILGVLFPGARGRWAERRHRLRVSTDPAVLEMTALVRRHAPGIELRLGERLDRMARVYPVGWREARIAIYPPMLRMWHTDRDAATAVLLHEVAHLRQGDHLIVGLASPFVWLVRGWSVLLTAFVAIPVVLYLFTDDPAARMVVASLLHDTMSVPIALVLPVAGLWVAELSADRFALQEAGPDALRRALGTTGRRGFLAGIGALLNSLTHPPRALRLKAAAMWPGGTAAFAALWPAAVLVRIALIALYGVLAHQLNGSSFAEALSTVGTGILDDLSGAQVVLIEMLVLLVNWPLLAPLWMRIWTPVPAARQRFAPYLASALVPAVLAVGSLTGGDVPPGPGPVPPASTSAAAQPTSASPEAQPTEERTEAVDTRPWAGRQLPVQLRFTSAQPLMQLSGPSQALGSAVSWLGAGIWRAERDGRLSFENLAGRTDIRPGEGFWLRIGDVITFWMAVEMDVDGRPVTTEINGEINLATSAMDATWMPKLTSGDPAQLMTAPTFQISSTVSVDPAP
;
A
#
# COMPACT_ATOMS: atom_id res chain seq x y z
N MET A 1 -33.35 51.61 -23.23
CA MET A 1 -32.45 50.45 -23.00
C MET A 1 -33.30 49.19 -23.07
N ASP A 2 -32.73 48.07 -23.52
CA ASP A 2 -33.41 46.77 -23.47
C ASP A 2 -33.75 46.43 -22.02
N VAL A 3 -35.04 46.28 -21.73
CA VAL A 3 -35.55 46.01 -20.37
C VAL A 3 -34.91 44.75 -19.80
N VAL A 4 -34.64 43.73 -20.62
CA VAL A 4 -34.02 42.48 -20.17
C VAL A 4 -32.54 42.67 -19.81
N ALA A 5 -31.82 43.55 -20.51
CA ALA A 5 -30.42 43.84 -20.18
C ALA A 5 -30.30 44.53 -18.81
N VAL A 6 -31.17 45.51 -18.54
CA VAL A 6 -31.22 46.20 -17.24
C VAL A 6 -31.54 45.22 -16.11
N TRP A 7 -32.54 44.37 -16.29
CA TRP A 7 -32.91 43.36 -15.31
C TRP A 7 -31.84 42.28 -15.12
N SER A 8 -31.20 41.84 -16.20
CA SER A 8 -30.10 40.88 -16.11
C SER A 8 -28.95 41.44 -15.27
N ARG A 9 -28.61 42.71 -15.45
CA ARG A 9 -27.58 43.39 -14.63
C ARG A 9 -27.98 43.49 -13.16
N ARG A 10 -29.25 43.78 -12.86
CA ARG A 10 -29.76 43.82 -11.46
C ARG A 10 -29.72 42.44 -10.80
N ILE A 11 -30.24 41.41 -11.48
CA ILE A 11 -30.20 40.02 -10.99
C ILE A 11 -28.75 39.59 -10.78
N ALA A 12 -27.85 39.92 -11.72
CA ALA A 12 -26.45 39.60 -11.58
C ALA A 12 -25.81 40.30 -10.37
N ALA A 13 -26.11 41.58 -10.14
CA ALA A 13 -25.54 42.32 -9.02
C ALA A 13 -25.90 41.72 -7.66
N ASP A 14 -27.14 41.24 -7.51
CA ASP A 14 -27.65 40.76 -6.23
C ASP A 14 -27.48 39.25 -6.03
N VAL A 15 -27.63 38.44 -7.09
CA VAL A 15 -27.68 36.97 -7.00
C VAL A 15 -26.38 36.32 -7.48
N THR A 16 -25.74 36.88 -8.51
CA THR A 16 -24.56 36.30 -9.17
C THR A 16 -23.49 37.36 -9.42
N PRO A 17 -22.92 38.00 -8.39
CA PRO A 17 -22.11 39.22 -8.52
C PRO A 17 -20.87 39.06 -9.42
N GLY A 18 -20.36 37.83 -9.57
CA GLY A 18 -19.29 37.52 -10.52
C GLY A 18 -19.67 37.67 -11.99
N GLU A 19 -20.96 37.75 -12.31
CA GLU A 19 -21.49 37.79 -13.68
C GLU A 19 -21.97 39.18 -14.12
N VAL A 20 -21.83 40.20 -13.27
CA VAL A 20 -22.29 41.58 -13.56
C VAL A 20 -21.68 42.13 -14.86
N GLY A 21 -20.40 41.85 -15.11
CA GLY A 21 -19.68 42.32 -16.29
C GLY A 21 -20.23 41.78 -17.62
N VAL A 22 -20.92 40.64 -17.61
CA VAL A 22 -21.47 40.00 -18.83
C VAL A 22 -23.00 40.02 -18.86
N ALA A 23 -23.64 40.54 -17.82
CA ALA A 23 -25.08 40.38 -17.60
C ALA A 23 -25.93 40.94 -18.73
N GLU A 24 -25.55 42.08 -19.30
CA GLU A 24 -26.28 42.67 -20.44
C GLU A 24 -26.17 41.82 -21.70
N VAL A 25 -25.01 41.19 -21.91
CA VAL A 25 -24.78 40.33 -23.08
C VAL A 25 -25.59 39.05 -22.95
N VAL A 26 -25.64 38.46 -21.75
CA VAL A 26 -26.48 37.31 -21.44
C VAL A 26 -27.96 37.65 -21.63
N GLY A 27 -28.41 38.80 -21.11
CA GLY A 27 -29.78 39.29 -21.28
C GLY A 27 -30.16 39.50 -22.75
N ALA A 28 -29.30 40.14 -23.54
CA ALA A 28 -29.51 40.35 -24.97
C ALA A 28 -29.57 39.02 -25.75
N ALA A 29 -28.75 38.03 -25.39
CA ALA A 29 -28.81 36.69 -25.97
C ALA A 29 -30.12 35.96 -25.61
N TYR A 30 -30.68 36.21 -24.43
CA TYR A 30 -32.01 35.75 -24.05
C TYR A 30 -33.09 36.39 -24.91
N VAL A 31 -33.14 37.72 -25.05
CA VAL A 31 -34.13 38.39 -25.91
C VAL A 31 -34.05 37.89 -27.35
N ALA A 32 -32.84 37.74 -27.89
CA ALA A 32 -32.63 37.26 -29.25
C ALA A 32 -33.14 35.82 -29.49
N GLY A 33 -33.21 34.98 -28.44
CA GLY A 33 -33.70 33.60 -28.56
C GLY A 33 -32.82 32.70 -29.44
N GLY A 34 -33.38 31.57 -29.88
CA GLY A 34 -32.81 30.71 -30.92
C GLY A 34 -31.35 30.30 -30.68
N LYS A 35 -30.48 30.59 -31.66
CA LYS A 35 -29.05 30.23 -31.65
C LYS A 35 -28.23 31.00 -30.62
N ARG A 36 -28.43 32.32 -30.46
CA ARG A 36 -27.66 33.14 -29.49
C ARG A 36 -27.88 32.69 -28.06
N ARG A 37 -29.12 32.35 -27.70
CA ARG A 37 -29.38 31.75 -26.39
C ARG A 37 -28.76 30.37 -26.26
N ARG A 38 -28.79 29.57 -27.32
CA ARG A 38 -28.16 28.24 -27.33
C ARG A 38 -26.66 28.34 -27.05
N GLU A 39 -26.00 29.35 -27.60
CA GLU A 39 -24.57 29.61 -27.38
C GLU A 39 -24.24 29.83 -25.89
N LEU A 40 -25.16 30.42 -25.10
CA LEU A 40 -25.02 30.53 -23.64
C LEU A 40 -24.94 29.16 -22.93
N PHE A 41 -25.53 28.12 -23.52
CA PHE A 41 -25.60 26.75 -22.99
C PHE A 41 -24.68 25.77 -23.72
N GLY A 42 -24.05 26.20 -24.81
CA GLY A 42 -23.23 25.37 -25.67
C GLY A 42 -21.90 25.03 -25.00
N ARG A 43 -21.66 23.74 -24.72
CA ARG A 43 -20.34 23.26 -24.31
C ARG A 43 -19.39 23.25 -25.49
N GLY A 44 -18.63 24.33 -25.67
CA GLY A 44 -17.38 24.33 -26.42
C GLY A 44 -17.43 25.11 -27.73
N GLY A 45 -16.39 25.92 -27.94
CA GLY A 45 -16.19 26.65 -29.20
C GLY A 45 -15.48 27.99 -29.09
N GLY A 46 -15.01 28.42 -27.91
CA GLY A 46 -14.12 29.57 -27.76
C GLY A 46 -14.82 30.93 -27.63
N GLY A 47 -14.66 31.57 -26.46
CA GLY A 47 -14.97 32.99 -26.21
C GLY A 47 -16.44 33.31 -25.89
N GLU A 48 -16.64 34.15 -24.87
CA GLU A 48 -17.91 34.59 -24.24
C GLU A 48 -19.04 35.00 -25.22
N PRO A 49 -20.34 34.83 -24.87
CA PRO A 49 -20.93 35.18 -23.55
C PRO A 49 -21.76 34.09 -22.86
N GLY A 50 -21.72 34.11 -21.51
CA GLY A 50 -22.58 33.33 -20.61
C GLY A 50 -21.92 32.17 -19.88
N GLY A 51 -20.80 31.66 -20.36
CA GLY A 51 -19.95 30.70 -19.64
C GLY A 51 -18.57 31.30 -19.43
N PHE A 52 -18.21 31.61 -18.19
CA PHE A 52 -16.89 32.14 -17.86
C PHE A 52 -15.82 31.07 -18.11
N GLY A 53 -15.22 31.09 -19.29
CA GLY A 53 -14.14 30.18 -19.69
C GLY A 53 -14.61 28.84 -20.26
N ALA A 54 -13.80 28.30 -21.19
CA ALA A 54 -14.06 27.03 -21.86
C ALA A 54 -14.11 25.85 -20.85
N GLY A 55 -15.31 25.52 -20.37
CA GLY A 55 -15.55 24.35 -19.50
C GLY A 55 -16.29 24.64 -18.19
N LEU A 56 -16.55 25.89 -17.82
CA LEU A 56 -17.60 26.16 -16.84
C LEU A 56 -18.96 25.89 -17.51
N GLY A 57 -19.93 25.40 -16.73
CA GLY A 57 -21.31 25.29 -17.22
C GLY A 57 -21.86 26.64 -17.66
N PRO A 58 -23.11 26.69 -18.16
CA PRO A 58 -23.80 27.98 -18.24
C PRO A 58 -23.67 28.70 -16.89
N GLY A 59 -23.32 29.99 -16.92
CA GLY A 59 -23.26 30.84 -15.74
C GLY A 59 -24.60 30.82 -14.99
N ASP A 60 -24.55 31.08 -13.70
CA ASP A 60 -25.72 31.05 -12.82
C ASP A 60 -26.80 32.02 -13.34
N LEU A 61 -26.44 33.16 -13.93
CA LEU A 61 -27.39 34.11 -14.52
C LEU A 61 -28.12 33.52 -15.72
N ALA A 62 -27.41 32.79 -16.59
CA ALA A 62 -28.03 32.15 -17.74
C ALA A 62 -29.02 31.05 -17.29
N LEU A 63 -28.73 30.35 -16.20
CA LEU A 63 -29.64 29.38 -15.58
C LEU A 63 -30.86 30.06 -14.97
N ILE A 64 -30.67 31.17 -14.24
CA ILE A 64 -31.74 31.95 -13.63
C ILE A 64 -32.69 32.50 -14.70
N LEU A 65 -32.18 33.06 -15.80
CA LEU A 65 -33.00 33.58 -16.88
C LEU A 65 -33.77 32.47 -17.63
N ASP A 66 -33.25 31.24 -17.69
CA ASP A 66 -33.97 30.08 -18.25
C ASP A 66 -35.16 29.71 -17.36
N ALA A 67 -34.93 29.69 -16.05
CA ALA A 67 -35.92 29.39 -15.05
C ALA A 67 -37.02 30.46 -15.03
N LEU A 68 -36.64 31.75 -14.97
CA LEU A 68 -37.58 32.88 -15.00
C LEU A 68 -38.43 32.89 -16.25
N ARG A 69 -37.84 32.61 -17.41
CA ARG A 69 -38.62 32.46 -18.63
C ARG A 69 -39.61 31.30 -18.51
N PHE A 70 -39.17 30.14 -18.04
CA PHE A 70 -40.01 28.96 -17.94
C PHE A 70 -41.25 29.21 -17.07
N THR A 71 -41.12 30.03 -16.03
CA THR A 71 -42.22 30.40 -15.13
C THR A 71 -42.83 31.77 -15.39
N SER A 72 -42.49 32.43 -16.51
CA SER A 72 -42.84 33.85 -16.75
C SER A 72 -44.35 34.10 -16.83
N ASP A 73 -45.12 33.19 -17.44
CA ASP A 73 -46.58 33.31 -17.52
C ASP A 73 -47.22 33.26 -16.13
N HIS A 74 -46.82 32.29 -15.29
CA HIS A 74 -47.28 32.19 -13.90
C HIS A 74 -46.84 33.38 -13.04
N LEU A 75 -45.64 33.92 -13.28
CA LEU A 75 -45.17 35.14 -12.60
C LEU A 75 -45.98 36.37 -13.02
N LEU A 76 -46.39 36.47 -14.29
CA LEU A 76 -47.23 37.57 -14.77
C LEU A 76 -48.62 37.54 -14.14
N ASP A 77 -49.25 36.37 -14.08
CA ASP A 77 -50.55 36.18 -13.40
C ASP A 77 -50.45 36.61 -11.93
N LEU A 78 -49.39 36.15 -11.25
CA LEU A 78 -49.14 36.45 -9.84
C LEU A 78 -48.97 37.97 -9.58
N VAL A 79 -48.27 38.69 -10.46
CA VAL A 79 -48.09 40.16 -10.35
C VAL A 79 -49.38 40.92 -10.59
N VAL A 80 -50.31 40.37 -11.37
CA VAL A 80 -51.62 40.97 -11.63
C VAL A 80 -52.58 40.75 -10.46
N GLU A 81 -52.56 39.55 -9.88
CA GLU A 81 -53.48 39.14 -8.82
C GLU A 81 -53.09 39.68 -7.44
N ASN A 82 -51.80 39.97 -7.21
CA ASN A 82 -51.29 40.30 -5.89
C ASN A 82 -50.49 41.62 -5.88
N PRO A 83 -50.71 42.50 -4.88
CA PRO A 83 -49.79 43.59 -4.59
C PRO A 83 -48.38 43.05 -4.29
N LEU A 84 -47.34 43.70 -4.83
CA LEU A 84 -45.94 43.27 -4.64
C LEU A 84 -45.54 43.11 -3.16
N ALA A 85 -46.10 43.95 -2.28
CA ALA A 85 -45.89 43.85 -0.84
C ALA A 85 -46.34 42.49 -0.27
N ASN A 86 -47.45 41.93 -0.76
CA ASN A 86 -47.95 40.63 -0.31
C ASN A 86 -47.02 39.49 -0.76
N LEU A 87 -46.49 39.57 -1.99
CA LEU A 87 -45.55 38.56 -2.52
C LEU A 87 -44.26 38.51 -1.71
N MET A 88 -43.74 39.68 -1.29
CA MET A 88 -42.55 39.73 -0.44
C MET A 88 -42.79 39.13 0.95
N VAL A 89 -43.97 39.35 1.53
CA VAL A 89 -44.33 38.73 2.83
C VAL A 89 -44.42 37.22 2.69
N LEU A 90 -45.06 36.70 1.64
CA LEU A 90 -45.13 35.27 1.36
C LEU A 90 -43.72 34.66 1.20
N LEU A 91 -42.84 35.36 0.48
CA LEU A 91 -41.46 34.93 0.26
C LEU A 91 -40.65 34.86 1.57
N ALA A 92 -40.73 35.91 2.38
CA ALA A 92 -40.04 36.00 3.67
C ALA A 92 -40.56 34.97 4.67
N MET A 93 -41.88 34.77 4.74
CA MET A 93 -42.50 33.74 5.59
C MET A 93 -42.02 32.34 5.20
N ARG A 94 -42.02 32.03 3.90
CA ARG A 94 -41.63 30.70 3.40
C ARG A 94 -40.15 30.40 3.65
N GLN A 95 -39.27 31.35 3.36
CA GLN A 95 -37.84 31.22 3.64
C GLN A 95 -37.59 31.06 5.16
N GLY A 96 -38.33 31.78 6.00
CA GLY A 96 -38.27 31.68 7.46
C GLY A 96 -38.76 30.33 8.01
N MET A 97 -39.86 29.79 7.50
CA MET A 97 -40.39 28.48 7.91
C MET A 97 -39.46 27.34 7.53
N ARG A 98 -38.89 27.35 6.32
CA ARG A 98 -37.92 26.33 5.88
C ARG A 98 -36.62 26.38 6.69
N ARG A 99 -36.08 27.56 6.98
CA ARG A 99 -34.90 27.70 7.87
C ARG A 99 -35.12 27.14 9.28
N ARG A 100 -36.38 27.10 9.74
CA ARG A 100 -36.76 26.53 11.04
C ARG A 100 -37.18 25.05 10.97
N GLY A 101 -37.15 24.43 9.79
CA GLY A 101 -37.60 23.05 9.60
C GLY A 101 -39.08 22.82 9.91
N VAL A 102 -39.91 23.88 9.90
CA VAL A 102 -41.33 23.77 10.23
C VAL A 102 -42.06 23.21 9.01
N PRO A 103 -42.78 22.07 9.14
CA PRO A 103 -43.56 21.52 8.04
C PRO A 103 -44.60 22.54 7.58
N ALA A 104 -44.78 22.69 6.26
CA ALA A 104 -45.61 23.72 5.64
C ALA A 104 -47.13 23.61 5.92
N ALA A 105 -47.55 22.73 6.84
CA ALA A 105 -48.94 22.33 7.06
C ALA A 105 -49.87 23.43 7.62
N GLY A 106 -49.37 24.63 7.93
CA GLY A 106 -50.17 25.75 8.43
C GLY A 106 -49.89 27.10 7.76
N ALA A 107 -49.09 27.14 6.70
CA ALA A 107 -48.86 28.37 5.95
C ALA A 107 -50.07 28.70 5.06
N VAL A 108 -50.34 29.99 4.85
CA VAL A 108 -51.27 30.44 3.79
C VAL A 108 -50.76 29.87 2.47
N GLN A 109 -51.48 28.88 1.92
CA GLN A 109 -51.14 28.27 0.64
C GLN A 109 -51.67 29.18 -0.46
N ASP A 110 -50.76 29.86 -1.13
CA ASP A 110 -51.03 30.51 -2.40
C ASP A 110 -50.54 29.55 -3.50
N GLU A 111 -51.49 28.84 -4.12
CA GLU A 111 -51.18 27.84 -5.16
C GLU A 111 -50.43 28.44 -6.35
N GLY A 112 -50.66 29.73 -6.65
CA GLY A 112 -49.96 30.44 -7.71
C GLY A 112 -48.48 30.65 -7.36
N PHE A 113 -48.22 31.14 -6.15
CA PHE A 113 -46.86 31.31 -5.64
C PHE A 113 -46.11 29.98 -5.51
N ASP A 114 -46.79 28.93 -5.02
CA ASP A 114 -46.22 27.59 -4.91
C ASP A 114 -45.81 27.02 -6.27
N ARG A 115 -46.64 27.22 -7.31
CA ARG A 115 -46.36 26.81 -8.68
C ARG A 115 -45.14 27.52 -9.26
N VAL A 116 -45.00 28.83 -9.00
CA VAL A 116 -43.83 29.62 -9.43
C VAL A 116 -42.54 29.12 -8.78
N VAL A 117 -42.53 28.97 -7.45
CA VAL A 117 -41.34 28.50 -6.71
C VAL A 117 -40.95 27.10 -7.15
N GLY A 118 -41.93 26.18 -7.23
CA GLY A 118 -41.70 24.81 -7.67
C GLY A 118 -41.17 24.74 -9.11
N GLY A 119 -41.73 25.53 -10.03
CA GLY A 119 -41.29 25.58 -11.42
C GLY A 119 -39.86 26.12 -11.59
N LEU A 120 -39.47 27.13 -10.81
CA LEU A 120 -38.10 27.65 -10.79
C LEU A 120 -37.11 26.61 -10.26
N GLU A 121 -37.40 26.01 -9.09
CA GLU A 121 -36.55 24.99 -8.46
C GLU A 121 -36.40 23.75 -9.36
N GLU A 122 -37.50 23.27 -9.94
CA GLU A 122 -37.50 22.13 -10.87
C GLU A 122 -36.65 22.44 -12.11
N ARG A 123 -36.79 23.64 -12.67
CA ARG A 123 -36.05 24.03 -13.87
C ARG A 123 -34.55 24.16 -13.62
N LEU A 124 -34.15 24.76 -12.50
CA LEU A 124 -32.74 24.84 -12.09
C LEU A 124 -32.14 23.44 -11.85
N ARG A 125 -32.87 22.54 -11.16
CA ARG A 125 -32.44 21.16 -10.95
C ARG A 125 -32.32 20.37 -12.27
N ALA A 126 -33.24 20.57 -13.20
CA ALA A 126 -33.16 19.97 -14.54
C ALA A 126 -31.92 20.42 -15.33
N ARG A 127 -31.30 21.53 -14.95
CA ARG A 127 -30.03 22.03 -15.50
C ARG A 127 -28.80 21.63 -14.68
N GLY A 128 -28.96 20.80 -13.65
CA GLY A 128 -27.88 20.24 -12.85
C GLY A 128 -27.48 21.08 -11.63
N VAL A 129 -28.27 22.08 -11.24
CA VAL A 129 -28.06 22.81 -9.98
C VAL A 129 -28.45 21.90 -8.80
N ALA A 130 -27.59 21.81 -7.79
CA ALA A 130 -27.88 21.04 -6.57
C ALA A 130 -29.14 21.56 -5.88
N ALA A 131 -29.92 20.69 -5.22
CA ALA A 131 -31.24 21.04 -4.69
C ALA A 131 -31.21 22.25 -3.74
N GLU A 132 -30.30 22.27 -2.75
CA GLU A 132 -30.14 23.38 -1.81
C GLU A 132 -29.77 24.69 -2.51
N ARG A 133 -28.89 24.63 -3.52
CA ARG A 133 -28.47 25.80 -4.30
C ARG A 133 -29.58 26.30 -5.23
N ALA A 134 -30.36 25.40 -5.83
CA ALA A 134 -31.49 25.74 -6.69
C ALA A 134 -32.58 26.46 -5.89
N GLU A 135 -32.82 26.00 -4.66
CA GLU A 135 -33.70 26.66 -3.70
C GLU A 135 -33.20 28.07 -3.35
N GLU A 136 -31.96 28.20 -2.90
CA GLU A 136 -31.35 29.50 -2.56
C GLU A 136 -31.44 30.50 -3.74
N MET A 137 -31.03 30.06 -4.94
CA MET A 137 -31.10 30.87 -6.16
C MET A 137 -32.53 31.29 -6.50
N THR A 138 -33.52 30.42 -6.28
CA THR A 138 -34.94 30.73 -6.51
C THR A 138 -35.40 31.87 -5.61
N TYR A 139 -35.14 31.79 -4.31
CA TYR A 139 -35.57 32.82 -3.36
C TYR A 139 -34.86 34.15 -3.58
N GLU A 140 -33.53 34.15 -3.76
CA GLU A 140 -32.79 35.40 -4.02
C GLU A 140 -33.22 36.04 -5.34
N THR A 141 -33.48 35.25 -6.39
CA THR A 141 -34.00 35.77 -7.67
C THR A 141 -35.37 36.43 -7.49
N LEU A 142 -36.33 35.73 -6.86
CA LEU A 142 -37.67 36.27 -6.68
C LEU A 142 -37.69 37.50 -5.76
N LYS A 143 -36.83 37.53 -4.73
CA LYS A 143 -36.62 38.68 -3.87
C LYS A 143 -36.17 39.91 -4.66
N VAL A 144 -35.27 39.74 -5.64
CA VAL A 144 -34.80 40.84 -6.52
C VAL A 144 -35.91 41.30 -7.46
N VAL A 145 -36.69 40.36 -8.03
CA VAL A 145 -37.80 40.67 -8.93
C VAL A 145 -38.92 41.42 -8.23
N PHE A 146 -39.27 41.04 -6.99
CA PHE A 146 -40.41 41.61 -6.24
C PHE A 146 -40.03 42.66 -5.19
N GLN A 147 -38.85 43.28 -5.29
CA GLN A 147 -38.47 44.37 -4.37
C GLN A 147 -39.56 45.46 -4.31
N PRO A 148 -39.96 45.97 -3.12
CA PRO A 148 -41.10 46.89 -2.97
C PRO A 148 -40.99 48.20 -3.78
N GLU A 149 -39.75 48.62 -4.07
CA GLU A 149 -39.45 49.84 -4.80
C GLU A 149 -39.62 49.68 -6.32
N ARG A 150 -39.92 48.46 -6.80
CA ARG A 150 -40.04 48.16 -8.23
C ARG A 150 -41.45 48.47 -8.72
N ASP A 151 -41.52 49.11 -9.88
CA ASP A 151 -42.78 49.33 -10.57
C ASP A 151 -43.30 48.00 -11.15
N ALA A 152 -44.55 47.66 -10.84
CA ALA A 152 -45.22 46.48 -11.40
C ALA A 152 -45.29 46.53 -12.94
N ALA A 153 -45.33 47.73 -13.56
CA ALA A 153 -45.22 47.85 -15.01
C ALA A 153 -43.84 47.45 -15.54
N GLU A 154 -42.76 47.77 -14.82
CA GLU A 154 -41.38 47.39 -15.18
C GLU A 154 -41.18 45.87 -15.08
N ILE A 155 -41.71 45.24 -14.03
CA ILE A 155 -41.68 43.77 -13.85
C ILE A 155 -42.45 43.07 -14.97
N ARG A 156 -43.66 43.55 -15.29
CA ARG A 156 -44.47 42.99 -16.38
C ARG A 156 -43.79 43.12 -17.74
N ALA A 157 -43.16 44.27 -18.02
CA ALA A 157 -42.41 44.47 -19.26
C ALA A 157 -41.23 43.49 -19.38
N PHE A 158 -40.51 43.24 -18.28
CA PHE A 158 -39.41 42.28 -18.24
C PHE A 158 -39.87 40.84 -18.46
N LEU A 159 -40.86 40.39 -17.69
CA LEU A 159 -41.37 39.01 -17.78
C LEU A 159 -42.03 38.76 -19.14
N GLY A 160 -42.76 39.73 -19.69
CA GLY A 160 -43.32 39.66 -21.03
C GLY A 160 -42.26 39.58 -22.13
N ALA A 161 -41.14 40.30 -21.98
CA ALA A 161 -40.01 40.19 -22.90
C ALA A 161 -39.33 38.81 -22.83
N LEU A 162 -39.23 38.23 -21.63
CA LEU A 162 -38.72 36.87 -21.45
C LEU A 162 -39.67 35.81 -22.03
N SER A 163 -40.98 35.92 -21.80
CA SER A 163 -41.97 34.94 -22.30
C SER A 163 -42.06 34.93 -23.83
N GLY A 164 -42.06 36.11 -24.45
CA GLY A 164 -42.16 36.28 -25.91
C GLY A 164 -40.93 35.86 -26.71
N SER A 165 -39.80 35.61 -26.04
CA SER A 165 -38.56 35.22 -26.70
C SER A 165 -38.62 33.77 -27.23
N GLN A 166 -38.12 33.47 -28.43
CA GLN A 166 -38.18 32.11 -28.99
C GLN A 166 -37.44 31.08 -28.11
N ALA A 167 -38.00 29.89 -27.93
CA ALA A 167 -37.36 28.80 -27.19
C ALA A 167 -35.95 28.54 -27.74
N ALA A 168 -35.02 28.10 -26.88
CA ALA A 168 -33.75 27.58 -27.39
C ALA A 168 -34.10 26.45 -28.35
N GLU A 169 -33.79 26.65 -29.64
CA GLU A 169 -34.08 25.68 -30.69
C GLU A 169 -33.50 24.33 -30.25
N ARG A 170 -34.38 23.34 -30.11
CA ARG A 170 -33.97 22.00 -29.69
C ARG A 170 -32.92 21.54 -30.68
N VAL A 171 -31.77 21.14 -30.16
CA VAL A 171 -30.79 20.41 -30.95
C VAL A 171 -31.49 19.13 -31.38
N SER A 172 -32.06 19.12 -32.59
CA SER A 172 -32.12 17.89 -33.38
C SER A 172 -30.75 17.27 -33.23
N ALA A 173 -30.67 16.00 -32.84
CA ALA A 173 -29.43 15.27 -32.56
C ALA A 173 -28.58 15.07 -33.84
N GLU A 174 -28.35 16.17 -34.54
CA GLU A 174 -27.56 16.33 -35.73
C GLU A 174 -26.12 16.38 -35.27
N ARG A 175 -25.58 15.17 -35.10
CA ARG A 175 -24.17 14.77 -35.05
C ARG A 175 -23.22 15.94 -34.74
N LEU A 176 -23.06 16.23 -33.44
CA LEU A 176 -21.71 16.50 -32.95
C LEU A 176 -20.82 15.41 -33.55
N PRO A 177 -19.67 15.73 -34.18
CA PRO A 177 -18.78 14.73 -34.75
C PRO A 177 -18.58 13.68 -33.67
N ALA A 178 -19.06 12.45 -33.94
CA ALA A 178 -19.16 11.39 -32.95
C ALA A 178 -17.86 11.38 -32.16
N ARG A 179 -17.95 11.74 -30.88
CA ARG A 179 -16.83 11.71 -29.95
C ARG A 179 -16.27 10.31 -30.08
N ARG A 180 -15.16 10.15 -30.81
CA ARG A 180 -14.61 8.88 -31.30
C ARG A 180 -14.88 7.78 -30.27
N GLU A 181 -15.96 7.01 -30.46
CA GLU A 181 -16.51 6.12 -29.43
C GLU A 181 -15.63 4.88 -29.22
N ASP A 182 -14.53 4.76 -29.97
CA ASP A 182 -13.94 3.45 -30.27
C ASP A 182 -12.63 3.14 -29.53
N GLY A 183 -12.23 3.99 -28.57
CA GLY A 183 -11.16 3.67 -27.64
C GLY A 183 -11.73 3.20 -26.30
N PRO A 184 -11.86 1.89 -26.02
CA PRO A 184 -12.14 1.45 -24.65
C PRO A 184 -11.04 2.03 -23.75
N GLY A 185 -11.42 2.87 -22.79
CA GLY A 185 -10.50 3.48 -21.84
C GLY A 185 -9.98 2.42 -20.88
N TRP A 186 -8.86 1.79 -21.23
CA TRP A 186 -8.31 0.68 -20.46
C TRP A 186 -7.69 1.13 -19.14
N MET A 187 -7.91 0.37 -18.08
CA MET A 187 -7.36 0.60 -16.75
C MET A 187 -6.56 -0.61 -16.29
N LEU A 188 -5.31 -0.43 -15.87
CA LEU A 188 -4.55 -1.52 -15.27
C LEU A 188 -5.06 -1.80 -13.84
N PRO A 189 -4.94 -3.04 -13.34
CA PRO A 189 -5.29 -3.34 -11.96
C PRO A 189 -4.46 -2.48 -10.99
N PRO A 190 -5.02 -2.07 -9.84
CA PRO A 190 -4.37 -1.22 -8.87
C PRO A 190 -3.39 -2.05 -8.04
N TRP A 191 -2.32 -2.55 -8.68
CA TRP A 191 -1.37 -3.49 -8.07
C TRP A 191 -0.77 -2.98 -6.78
N LEU A 192 -0.60 -1.67 -6.65
CA LEU A 192 -0.11 -1.07 -5.43
C LEU A 192 -1.10 -1.30 -4.27
N TRP A 193 -2.40 -1.11 -4.51
CA TRP A 193 -3.43 -1.43 -3.51
C TRP A 193 -3.49 -2.91 -3.19
N LEU A 194 -3.33 -3.79 -4.18
CA LEU A 194 -3.24 -5.23 -3.94
C LEU A 194 -2.02 -5.58 -3.08
N TYR A 195 -0.86 -4.98 -3.35
CA TYR A 195 0.34 -5.17 -2.52
C TYR A 195 0.06 -4.76 -1.06
N PHE A 196 -0.52 -3.58 -0.83
CA PHE A 196 -0.78 -3.10 0.52
C PHE A 196 -1.85 -3.92 1.26
N LEU A 197 -3.03 -4.11 0.63
CA LEU A 197 -4.19 -4.70 1.30
C LEU A 197 -4.24 -6.22 1.21
N GLY A 198 -3.79 -6.80 0.10
CA GLY A 198 -3.85 -8.25 -0.15
C GLY A 198 -2.61 -9.00 0.34
N ILE A 199 -1.41 -8.41 0.20
CA ILE A 199 -0.16 -9.10 0.59
C ILE A 199 0.35 -8.60 1.94
N SER A 200 0.66 -7.32 2.04
CA SER A 200 1.38 -6.79 3.19
C SER A 200 0.53 -6.78 4.47
N ALA A 201 -0.75 -6.39 4.39
CA ALA A 201 -1.60 -6.31 5.58
C ALA A 201 -1.84 -7.68 6.25
N PRO A 202 -2.18 -8.77 5.52
CA PRO A 202 -2.31 -10.10 6.12
C PRO A 202 -0.99 -10.66 6.67
N SER A 203 0.15 -10.26 6.09
CA SER A 203 1.48 -10.72 6.52
C SER A 203 1.98 -10.05 7.80
N MET A 204 1.27 -9.03 8.33
CA MET A 204 1.76 -8.26 9.47
C MET A 204 1.98 -9.04 10.76
N PRO A 205 1.08 -9.94 11.19
CA PRO A 205 1.32 -10.74 12.39
C PRO A 205 2.62 -11.55 12.27
N ALA A 206 2.79 -12.27 11.16
CA ALA A 206 3.99 -13.06 10.90
C ALA A 206 5.26 -12.20 10.83
N LEU A 207 5.18 -10.98 10.28
CA LEU A 207 6.32 -10.04 10.30
C LEU A 207 6.68 -9.57 11.70
N VAL A 208 5.69 -9.38 12.59
CA VAL A 208 5.95 -9.01 13.98
C VAL A 208 6.56 -10.18 14.74
N ASP A 209 6.05 -11.38 14.54
CA ASP A 209 6.54 -12.60 15.17
C ASP A 209 7.98 -12.90 14.70
N SER A 210 8.26 -12.81 13.39
CA SER A 210 9.62 -12.94 12.82
C SER A 210 10.58 -11.96 13.47
N VAL A 211 10.22 -10.68 13.57
CA VAL A 211 11.11 -9.68 14.19
C VAL A 211 11.39 -9.98 15.66
N GLN A 212 10.42 -10.53 16.39
CA GLN A 212 10.66 -10.96 17.78
C GLN A 212 11.64 -12.13 17.82
N GLU A 213 11.44 -13.15 16.97
CA GLU A 213 12.35 -14.29 16.84
C GLU A 213 13.77 -13.86 16.44
N ASP A 214 13.89 -12.90 15.49
CA ASP A 214 15.16 -12.38 15.01
C ASP A 214 15.88 -11.58 16.12
N LEU A 215 15.17 -10.76 16.89
CA LEU A 215 15.73 -10.03 18.03
C LEU A 215 16.23 -10.97 19.13
N ASP A 216 15.48 -12.03 19.42
CA ASP A 216 15.87 -13.05 20.39
C ASP A 216 17.09 -13.85 19.89
N GLY A 217 17.10 -14.19 18.59
CA GLY A 217 18.22 -14.87 17.92
C GLY A 217 19.50 -14.03 17.92
N ILE A 218 19.40 -12.74 17.60
CA ILE A 218 20.51 -11.78 17.66
C ILE A 218 21.06 -11.68 19.08
N SER A 219 20.17 -11.55 20.09
CA SER A 219 20.59 -11.48 21.49
C SER A 219 21.38 -12.72 21.92
N SER A 220 20.91 -13.90 21.49
CA SER A 220 21.60 -15.17 21.71
C SER A 220 22.98 -15.19 21.03
N LEU A 221 23.05 -14.86 19.73
CA LEU A 221 24.29 -14.88 18.94
C LEU A 221 25.35 -13.92 19.51
N VAL A 222 24.93 -12.71 19.88
CA VAL A 222 25.79 -11.68 20.48
C VAL A 222 26.33 -12.14 21.85
N GLY A 223 25.55 -12.93 22.59
CA GLY A 223 25.97 -13.53 23.86
C GLY A 223 27.23 -14.40 23.77
N TYR A 224 27.52 -14.97 22.58
CA TYR A 224 28.67 -15.84 22.34
C TYR A 224 29.96 -15.11 21.94
N LEU A 225 29.91 -13.81 21.67
CA LEU A 225 31.07 -13.04 21.22
C LEU A 225 31.92 -12.53 22.39
N THR A 226 33.24 -12.45 22.17
CA THR A 226 34.15 -11.81 23.14
C THR A 226 33.76 -10.36 23.37
N ALA A 227 33.97 -9.84 24.59
CA ALA A 227 33.47 -8.52 25.00
C ALA A 227 33.82 -7.36 24.03
N GLY A 228 34.99 -7.41 23.37
CA GLY A 228 35.40 -6.39 22.40
C GLY A 228 34.73 -6.50 21.03
N ALA A 229 34.34 -7.71 20.59
CA ALA A 229 33.61 -7.92 19.34
C ALA A 229 32.09 -7.78 19.52
N ARG A 230 31.61 -8.00 20.76
CA ARG A 230 30.21 -7.97 21.14
C ARG A 230 29.54 -6.63 20.80
N GLU A 231 30.12 -5.51 21.19
CA GLU A 231 29.50 -4.18 20.98
C GLU A 231 29.37 -3.83 19.48
N ALA A 232 30.41 -4.13 18.68
CA ALA A 232 30.38 -3.90 17.23
C ALA A 232 29.39 -4.82 16.53
N ALA A 233 29.36 -6.11 16.89
CA ALA A 233 28.42 -7.09 16.35
C ALA A 233 26.98 -6.80 16.75
N GLU A 234 26.72 -6.43 18.02
CA GLU A 234 25.40 -6.03 18.50
C GLU A 234 24.90 -4.80 17.75
N THR A 235 25.76 -3.80 17.52
CA THR A 235 25.41 -2.61 16.73
C THR A 235 25.11 -2.96 15.27
N LEU A 236 25.91 -3.83 14.64
CA LEU A 236 25.72 -4.27 13.25
C LEU A 236 24.47 -5.14 13.08
N LEU A 237 24.25 -6.10 13.97
CA LEU A 237 23.12 -7.02 13.96
C LEU A 237 21.81 -6.31 14.30
N THR A 238 21.80 -5.44 15.32
CA THR A 238 20.65 -4.58 15.60
C THR A 238 20.37 -3.65 14.42
N GLY A 239 21.43 -3.11 13.82
CA GLY A 239 21.34 -2.28 12.62
C GLY A 239 20.71 -3.03 11.45
N THR A 240 21.04 -4.30 11.25
CA THR A 240 20.51 -5.17 10.18
C THR A 240 19.10 -5.69 10.45
N GLY A 241 18.75 -6.03 11.70
CA GLY A 241 17.38 -6.37 12.08
C GLY A 241 16.37 -5.23 11.84
N LEU A 242 16.81 -3.97 11.93
CA LEU A 242 16.00 -2.82 11.51
C LEU A 242 15.64 -2.82 10.00
N PHE A 243 16.38 -3.55 9.17
CA PHE A 243 16.07 -3.72 7.74
C PHE A 243 15.02 -4.79 7.51
N GLU A 244 14.95 -5.82 8.33
CA GLU A 244 13.87 -6.82 8.27
C GLU A 244 12.52 -6.20 8.61
N LEU A 245 12.54 -5.15 9.44
CA LEU A 245 11.38 -4.30 9.70
C LEU A 245 10.97 -3.42 8.52
N PHE A 246 11.77 -3.34 7.45
CA PHE A 246 11.51 -2.42 6.35
C PHE A 246 10.17 -2.65 5.64
N PRO A 247 9.77 -3.88 5.26
CA PRO A 247 8.46 -4.13 4.67
C PRO A 247 7.31 -3.69 5.59
N ALA A 248 7.45 -3.91 6.90
CA ALA A 248 6.48 -3.46 7.90
C ALA A 248 6.43 -1.92 7.98
N LEU A 249 7.58 -1.24 7.96
CA LEU A 249 7.66 0.22 7.92
C LEU A 249 7.07 0.79 6.61
N LEU A 250 7.30 0.15 5.46
CA LEU A 250 6.67 0.51 4.20
C LEU A 250 5.16 0.41 4.30
N LEU A 251 4.64 -0.71 4.82
CA LEU A 251 3.22 -0.90 5.02
C LEU A 251 2.66 0.16 5.95
N LEU A 252 3.26 0.35 7.13
CA LEU A 252 2.83 1.33 8.11
C LEU A 252 2.81 2.74 7.52
N SER A 253 3.84 3.11 6.77
CA SER A 253 3.90 4.41 6.09
C SER A 253 2.77 4.56 5.06
N GLY A 254 2.47 3.52 4.28
CA GLY A 254 1.35 3.50 3.34
C GLY A 254 0.00 3.64 4.05
N ILE A 255 -0.22 2.85 5.10
CA ILE A 255 -1.43 2.89 5.94
C ILE A 255 -1.63 4.28 6.53
N LEU A 256 -0.60 4.86 7.16
CA LEU A 256 -0.66 6.22 7.71
C LEU A 256 -0.97 7.26 6.62
N GLY A 257 -0.40 7.09 5.42
CA GLY A 257 -0.67 7.95 4.27
C GLY A 257 -2.12 7.89 3.79
N VAL A 258 -2.75 6.71 3.87
CA VAL A 258 -4.14 6.45 3.45
C VAL A 258 -5.17 6.80 4.53
N LEU A 259 -4.87 6.56 5.81
CA LEU A 259 -5.77 6.84 6.94
C LEU A 259 -5.88 8.34 7.25
N PHE A 260 -4.83 9.11 6.99
CA PHE A 260 -4.78 10.54 7.34
C PHE A 260 -4.59 11.48 6.14
N PRO A 261 -5.42 11.37 5.08
CA PRO A 261 -5.24 12.12 3.84
C PRO A 261 -5.34 13.64 4.06
N GLY A 262 -6.24 14.09 4.95
CA GLY A 262 -6.39 15.52 5.25
C GLY A 262 -5.20 16.13 6.00
N ALA A 263 -4.60 15.38 6.94
CA ALA A 263 -3.39 15.83 7.63
C ALA A 263 -2.22 15.93 6.65
N ARG A 264 -2.06 14.92 5.80
CA ARG A 264 -1.08 14.90 4.73
C ARG A 264 -1.29 16.03 3.72
N GLY A 265 -2.52 16.29 3.29
CA GLY A 265 -2.86 17.40 2.40
C GLY A 265 -2.48 18.76 2.98
N ARG A 266 -2.83 19.02 4.25
CA ARG A 266 -2.42 20.25 4.96
C ARG A 266 -0.90 20.36 5.08
N TRP A 267 -0.20 19.25 5.33
CA TRP A 267 1.26 19.25 5.36
C TRP A 267 1.85 19.54 3.98
N ALA A 268 1.32 18.94 2.91
CA ALA A 268 1.73 19.21 1.53
C ALA A 268 1.57 20.70 1.17
N GLU A 269 0.41 21.28 1.50
CA GLU A 269 0.12 22.69 1.23
C GLU A 269 1.06 23.63 1.98
N ARG A 270 1.31 23.38 3.27
CA ARG A 270 2.27 24.17 4.06
C ARG A 270 3.70 24.00 3.54
N ARG A 271 4.14 22.75 3.34
CA ARG A 271 5.53 22.41 2.96
C ARG A 271 5.91 22.90 1.57
N HIS A 272 4.94 22.97 0.65
CA HIS A 272 5.13 23.42 -0.72
C HIS A 272 4.54 24.81 -1.01
N ARG A 273 4.01 25.49 0.02
CA ARG A 273 3.37 26.82 -0.07
C ARG A 273 2.31 26.88 -1.17
N LEU A 274 1.47 25.85 -1.25
CA LEU A 274 0.45 25.73 -2.29
C LEU A 274 -0.71 26.71 -2.02
N ARG A 275 -1.05 27.54 -3.00
CA ARG A 275 -2.10 28.57 -2.88
C ARG A 275 -3.08 28.50 -4.04
N VAL A 276 -4.31 28.98 -3.83
CA VAL A 276 -5.22 29.25 -4.94
C VAL A 276 -4.60 30.36 -5.78
N SER A 277 -4.60 30.18 -7.10
CA SER A 277 -4.09 31.19 -8.03
C SER A 277 -5.25 31.74 -8.85
N THR A 278 -5.26 33.05 -9.05
CA THR A 278 -6.15 33.75 -9.98
C THR A 278 -5.52 33.94 -11.37
N ASP A 279 -4.33 33.36 -11.59
CA ASP A 279 -3.66 33.40 -12.89
C ASP A 279 -4.55 32.76 -13.97
N PRO A 280 -4.82 33.46 -15.09
CA PRO A 280 -5.65 32.96 -16.18
C PRO A 280 -5.22 31.57 -16.69
N ALA A 281 -3.93 31.29 -16.77
CA ALA A 281 -3.42 30.00 -17.21
C ALA A 281 -3.83 28.88 -16.23
N VAL A 282 -3.79 29.16 -14.92
CA VAL A 282 -4.23 28.20 -13.90
C VAL A 282 -5.72 27.95 -13.97
N LEU A 283 -6.53 28.98 -14.27
CA LEU A 283 -7.97 28.84 -14.47
C LEU A 283 -8.27 27.99 -15.71
N GLU A 284 -7.55 28.20 -16.82
CA GLU A 284 -7.67 27.35 -18.02
C GLU A 284 -7.27 25.90 -17.76
N MET A 285 -6.16 25.67 -17.06
CA MET A 285 -5.74 24.32 -16.65
C MET A 285 -6.78 23.68 -15.74
N THR A 286 -7.37 24.44 -14.80
CA THR A 286 -8.41 23.95 -13.89
C THR A 286 -9.66 23.56 -14.68
N ALA A 287 -10.07 24.37 -15.65
CA ALA A 287 -11.18 24.05 -16.54
C ALA A 287 -10.89 22.77 -17.35
N LEU A 288 -9.68 22.61 -17.88
CA LEU A 288 -9.24 21.37 -18.54
C LEU A 288 -9.38 20.16 -17.61
N VAL A 289 -8.83 20.23 -16.39
CA VAL A 289 -8.85 19.12 -15.42
C VAL A 289 -10.27 18.77 -14.99
N ARG A 290 -11.13 19.76 -14.75
CA ARG A 290 -12.54 19.55 -14.36
C ARG A 290 -13.37 18.80 -15.41
N ARG A 291 -12.96 18.81 -16.69
CA ARG A 291 -13.59 17.98 -17.73
C ARG A 291 -13.38 16.47 -17.51
N HIS A 292 -12.28 16.10 -16.85
CA HIS A 292 -11.92 14.70 -16.61
C HIS A 292 -12.06 14.28 -15.15
N ALA A 293 -12.03 15.21 -14.21
CA ALA A 293 -12.25 14.98 -12.78
C ALA A 293 -13.01 16.16 -12.14
N PRO A 294 -14.35 16.10 -12.11
CA PRO A 294 -15.18 17.12 -11.47
C PRO A 294 -14.82 17.25 -9.99
N GLY A 295 -14.68 18.48 -9.49
CA GLY A 295 -14.34 18.75 -8.10
C GLY A 295 -12.84 18.93 -7.81
N ILE A 296 -11.95 18.68 -8.78
CA ILE A 296 -10.52 18.91 -8.58
C ILE A 296 -10.16 20.38 -8.74
N GLU A 297 -9.30 20.84 -7.83
CA GLU A 297 -8.72 22.17 -7.83
C GLU A 297 -7.21 22.10 -8.08
N LEU A 298 -6.69 23.10 -8.78
CA LEU A 298 -5.26 23.31 -8.93
C LEU A 298 -4.76 24.30 -7.87
N ARG A 299 -3.60 24.02 -7.28
CA ARG A 299 -2.92 24.92 -6.35
C ARG A 299 -1.51 25.22 -6.84
N LEU A 300 -1.16 26.49 -6.93
CA LEU A 300 0.15 26.93 -7.39
C LEU A 300 1.16 26.93 -6.23
N GLY A 301 2.30 26.26 -6.42
CA GLY A 301 3.43 26.27 -5.49
C GLY A 301 4.65 27.02 -6.04
N GLU A 302 5.69 27.17 -5.22
CA GLU A 302 6.86 28.00 -5.55
C GLU A 302 8.08 27.20 -6.09
N ARG A 303 8.02 25.86 -6.09
CA ARG A 303 9.18 25.02 -6.45
C ARG A 303 9.46 25.03 -7.95
N LEU A 304 10.74 25.10 -8.33
CA LEU A 304 11.17 25.11 -9.75
C LEU A 304 11.59 23.73 -10.31
N ASP A 305 11.63 22.69 -9.46
CA ASP A 305 12.11 21.35 -9.82
C ASP A 305 10.98 20.35 -10.12
N ARG A 306 9.73 20.81 -10.21
CA ARG A 306 8.53 19.98 -10.43
C ARG A 306 7.59 20.66 -11.41
N MET A 307 6.72 19.89 -12.06
CA MET A 307 5.70 20.42 -12.98
C MET A 307 4.32 20.39 -12.34
N ALA A 308 3.79 19.19 -12.14
CA ALA A 308 2.55 18.96 -11.42
C ALA A 308 2.68 17.74 -10.50
N ARG A 309 1.82 17.64 -9.48
CA ARG A 309 1.65 16.42 -8.69
C ARG A 309 0.31 16.41 -7.97
N VAL A 310 -0.45 15.32 -8.10
CA VAL A 310 -1.69 15.10 -7.34
C VAL A 310 -1.41 14.82 -5.86
N TYR A 311 -2.29 15.28 -4.97
CA TYR A 311 -2.21 15.02 -3.54
C TYR A 311 -3.59 14.93 -2.89
N PRO A 312 -3.74 14.08 -1.86
CA PRO A 312 -5.02 13.92 -1.19
C PRO A 312 -5.28 15.06 -0.20
N VAL A 313 -6.53 15.49 -0.10
CA VAL A 313 -7.05 16.36 0.98
C VAL A 313 -8.18 15.70 1.77
N GLY A 314 -8.74 14.62 1.23
CA GLY A 314 -9.64 13.66 1.87
C GLY A 314 -9.51 12.30 1.18
N TRP A 315 -10.34 11.31 1.54
CA TRP A 315 -10.32 10.00 0.88
C TRP A 315 -10.84 10.05 -0.57
N ARG A 316 -11.77 10.96 -0.85
CA ARG A 316 -12.36 11.19 -2.17
C ARG A 316 -12.06 12.57 -2.74
N GLU A 317 -11.35 13.38 -1.98
CA GLU A 317 -11.01 14.74 -2.34
C GLU A 317 -9.51 14.82 -2.59
N ALA A 318 -9.14 15.31 -3.77
CA ALA A 318 -7.76 15.53 -4.14
C ALA A 318 -7.60 16.90 -4.78
N ARG A 319 -6.36 17.36 -4.81
CA ARG A 319 -5.94 18.58 -5.49
C ARG A 319 -4.69 18.26 -6.31
N ILE A 320 -4.42 19.07 -7.33
CA ILE A 320 -3.17 18.96 -8.09
C ILE A 320 -2.33 20.19 -7.78
N ALA A 321 -1.14 19.96 -7.23
CA ALA A 321 -0.13 20.99 -7.10
C ALA A 321 0.47 21.25 -8.48
N ILE A 322 0.47 22.50 -8.93
CA ILE A 322 1.17 22.94 -10.14
C ILE A 322 2.30 23.90 -9.75
N TYR A 323 3.33 23.97 -10.58
CA TYR A 323 4.55 24.71 -10.28
C TYR A 323 4.96 25.59 -11.48
N PRO A 324 5.82 26.61 -11.32
CA PRO A 324 6.16 27.56 -12.39
C PRO A 324 6.66 26.92 -13.70
N PRO A 325 7.42 25.80 -13.72
CA PRO A 325 7.77 25.11 -14.96
C PRO A 325 6.55 24.64 -15.76
N MET A 326 5.45 24.29 -15.09
CA MET A 326 4.19 23.89 -15.72
C MET A 326 3.48 25.07 -16.38
N LEU A 327 3.47 26.24 -15.74
CA LEU A 327 2.94 27.47 -16.36
C LEU A 327 3.71 27.82 -17.63
N ARG A 328 5.05 27.76 -17.55
CA ARG A 328 5.90 27.97 -18.73
C ARG A 328 5.57 26.97 -19.84
N MET A 329 5.48 25.68 -19.51
CA MET A 329 5.13 24.65 -20.48
C MET A 329 3.75 24.90 -21.09
N TRP A 330 2.76 25.32 -20.30
CA TRP A 330 1.42 25.63 -20.81
C TRP A 330 1.40 26.74 -21.85
N HIS A 331 2.24 27.76 -21.66
CA HIS A 331 2.39 28.84 -22.64
C HIS A 331 3.18 28.42 -23.88
N THR A 332 4.19 27.55 -23.75
CA THR A 332 5.09 27.19 -24.86
C THR A 332 4.66 25.94 -25.64
N ASP A 333 4.06 24.95 -24.98
CA ASP A 333 3.63 23.66 -25.51
C ASP A 333 2.41 23.16 -24.72
N ARG A 334 1.25 23.75 -25.04
CA ARG A 334 -0.03 23.46 -24.37
C ARG A 334 -0.40 21.98 -24.40
N ASP A 335 -0.07 21.27 -25.47
CA ASP A 335 -0.37 19.85 -25.62
C ASP A 335 0.47 19.01 -24.65
N ALA A 336 1.78 19.27 -24.54
CA ALA A 336 2.63 18.59 -23.57
C ALA A 336 2.18 18.86 -22.13
N ALA A 337 1.82 20.11 -21.82
CA ALA A 337 1.27 20.47 -20.51
C ALA A 337 -0.07 19.77 -20.24
N THR A 338 -0.92 19.64 -21.26
CA THR A 338 -2.17 18.88 -21.19
C THR A 338 -1.90 17.41 -20.87
N ALA A 339 -0.92 16.78 -21.52
CA ALA A 339 -0.53 15.40 -21.23
C ALA A 339 -0.05 15.22 -19.77
N VAL A 340 0.72 16.16 -19.23
CA VAL A 340 1.15 16.14 -17.81
C VAL A 340 -0.05 16.23 -16.87
N LEU A 341 -1.01 17.13 -17.10
CA LEU A 341 -2.20 17.23 -16.24
C LEU A 341 -3.07 15.98 -16.31
N LEU A 342 -3.23 15.40 -17.50
CA LEU A 342 -4.01 14.19 -17.68
C LEU A 342 -3.34 12.99 -17.00
N HIS A 343 -2.02 12.91 -17.02
CA HIS A 343 -1.26 11.92 -16.24
C HIS A 343 -1.60 12.03 -14.74
N GLU A 344 -1.60 13.23 -14.16
CA GLU A 344 -1.98 13.43 -12.75
C GLU A 344 -3.46 13.08 -12.47
N VAL A 345 -4.36 13.36 -13.42
CA VAL A 345 -5.77 12.95 -13.33
C VAL A 345 -5.91 11.42 -13.35
N ALA A 346 -5.03 10.71 -14.05
CA ALA A 346 -5.06 9.25 -14.08
C ALA A 346 -4.78 8.65 -12.70
N HIS A 347 -3.77 9.15 -11.98
CA HIS A 347 -3.46 8.74 -10.62
C HIS A 347 -4.61 9.02 -9.64
N LEU A 348 -5.38 10.07 -9.88
CA LEU A 348 -6.61 10.30 -9.12
C LEU A 348 -7.66 9.21 -9.41
N ARG A 349 -7.94 8.94 -10.68
CA ARG A 349 -8.94 7.94 -11.11
C ARG A 349 -8.61 6.53 -10.62
N GLN A 350 -7.34 6.23 -10.40
CA GLN A 350 -6.84 4.96 -9.89
C GLN A 350 -6.80 4.87 -8.36
N GLY A 351 -6.94 5.99 -7.66
CA GLY A 351 -6.76 6.06 -6.20
C GLY A 351 -5.29 6.09 -5.77
N ASP A 352 -4.34 6.06 -6.71
CA ASP A 352 -2.90 6.01 -6.41
C ASP A 352 -2.43 7.22 -5.59
N HIS A 353 -3.07 8.37 -5.77
CA HIS A 353 -2.72 9.60 -5.06
C HIS A 353 -2.70 9.45 -3.52
N LEU A 354 -3.52 8.55 -2.96
CA LEU A 354 -3.52 8.22 -1.53
C LEU A 354 -2.26 7.49 -1.08
N ILE A 355 -1.62 6.71 -1.96
CA ILE A 355 -0.40 5.97 -1.64
C ILE A 355 0.84 6.75 -2.11
N VAL A 356 0.84 7.27 -3.35
CA VAL A 356 2.06 7.79 -4.01
C VAL A 356 2.04 9.29 -4.29
N GLY A 357 0.92 9.98 -3.99
CA GLY A 357 0.78 11.42 -4.26
C GLY A 357 1.85 12.29 -3.59
N LEU A 358 1.77 13.61 -3.78
CA LEU A 358 2.65 14.54 -3.10
C LEU A 358 2.67 14.26 -1.60
N ALA A 359 3.83 14.45 -0.97
CA ALA A 359 3.96 14.29 0.47
C ALA A 359 3.67 12.86 0.99
N SER A 360 3.75 11.83 0.14
CA SER A 360 3.60 10.44 0.55
C SER A 360 4.75 10.00 1.47
N PRO A 361 4.46 9.52 2.70
CA PRO A 361 5.47 8.92 3.55
C PRO A 361 6.04 7.63 2.95
N PHE A 362 5.23 6.86 2.21
CA PHE A 362 5.68 5.68 1.47
C PHE A 362 6.75 6.01 0.42
N VAL A 363 6.50 7.01 -0.43
CA VAL A 363 7.48 7.43 -1.45
C VAL A 363 8.74 8.02 -0.80
N TRP A 364 8.58 8.72 0.32
CA TRP A 364 9.74 9.21 1.08
C TRP A 364 10.57 8.06 1.63
N LEU A 365 9.93 7.04 2.20
CA LEU A 365 10.58 5.87 2.77
C LEU A 365 11.31 5.05 1.69
N VAL A 366 10.65 4.70 0.57
CA VAL A 366 11.29 4.00 -0.56
C VAL A 366 12.54 4.73 -1.05
N ARG A 367 12.53 6.07 -1.09
CA ARG A 367 13.69 6.88 -1.49
C ARG A 367 14.77 6.93 -0.42
N GLY A 368 14.41 7.16 0.84
CA GLY A 368 15.37 7.21 1.95
C GLY A 368 16.13 5.89 2.09
N TRP A 369 15.41 4.77 1.95
CA TRP A 369 15.99 3.45 2.08
C TRP A 369 16.97 3.08 0.98
N SER A 370 16.84 3.59 -0.24
CA SER A 370 17.84 3.34 -1.27
C SER A 370 19.24 3.85 -0.91
N VAL A 371 19.30 4.98 -0.18
CA VAL A 371 20.56 5.54 0.34
C VAL A 371 21.10 4.67 1.46
N LEU A 372 20.23 4.26 2.40
CA LEU A 372 20.59 3.34 3.47
C LEU A 372 21.08 2.01 2.91
N LEU A 373 20.33 1.37 2.00
CA LEU A 373 20.71 0.13 1.35
C LEU A 373 22.08 0.23 0.67
N THR A 374 22.37 1.34 -0.02
CA THR A 374 23.69 1.51 -0.65
C THR A 374 24.81 1.51 0.40
N ALA A 375 24.62 2.22 1.51
CA ALA A 375 25.60 2.24 2.59
C ALA A 375 25.74 0.87 3.25
N PHE A 376 24.63 0.20 3.52
CA PHE A 376 24.59 -1.06 4.27
C PHE A 376 24.87 -2.30 3.43
N VAL A 377 24.81 -2.26 2.09
CA VAL A 377 25.40 -3.30 1.24
C VAL A 377 26.91 -3.10 1.14
N ALA A 378 27.35 -1.85 0.98
CA ALA A 378 28.77 -1.55 0.79
C ALA A 378 29.59 -1.89 2.04
N ILE A 379 29.07 -1.61 3.24
CA ILE A 379 29.81 -1.82 4.50
C ILE A 379 30.14 -3.31 4.74
N PRO A 380 29.19 -4.26 4.76
CA PRO A 380 29.48 -5.69 4.92
C PRO A 380 30.37 -6.22 3.81
N VAL A 381 30.18 -5.81 2.54
CA VAL A 381 31.08 -6.24 1.45
C VAL A 381 32.51 -5.77 1.68
N VAL A 382 32.71 -4.52 2.10
CA VAL A 382 34.03 -4.01 2.45
C VAL A 382 34.59 -4.80 3.63
N LEU A 383 33.84 -4.96 4.72
CA LEU A 383 34.27 -5.74 5.88
C LEU A 383 34.63 -7.18 5.49
N TYR A 384 33.85 -7.85 4.63
CA TYR A 384 34.10 -9.20 4.14
C TYR A 384 35.49 -9.31 3.49
N LEU A 385 35.81 -8.35 2.62
CA LEU A 385 37.06 -8.34 1.85
C LEU A 385 38.29 -8.04 2.71
N PHE A 386 38.11 -7.42 3.87
CA PHE A 386 39.21 -7.06 4.78
C PHE A 386 39.30 -7.94 6.02
N THR A 387 38.42 -8.95 6.16
CA THR A 387 38.39 -9.81 7.34
C THR A 387 38.98 -11.19 7.05
N ASP A 388 40.11 -11.48 7.69
CA ASP A 388 40.80 -12.77 7.57
C ASP A 388 40.27 -13.86 8.53
N ASP A 389 39.45 -13.49 9.51
CA ASP A 389 38.87 -14.40 10.48
C ASP A 389 37.65 -15.17 9.89
N PRO A 390 37.66 -16.53 9.90
CA PRO A 390 36.54 -17.35 9.43
C PRO A 390 35.21 -17.07 10.13
N ALA A 391 35.23 -16.83 11.45
CA ALA A 391 34.00 -16.56 12.20
C ALA A 391 33.38 -15.22 11.78
N ALA A 392 34.20 -14.19 11.63
CA ALA A 392 33.74 -12.91 11.11
C ALA A 392 33.31 -12.98 9.63
N ARG A 393 33.88 -13.85 8.79
CA ARG A 393 33.35 -14.09 7.43
C ARG A 393 31.95 -14.69 7.44
N MET A 394 31.64 -15.60 8.37
CA MET A 394 30.29 -16.14 8.53
C MET A 394 29.31 -15.04 8.95
N VAL A 395 29.66 -14.22 9.94
CA VAL A 395 28.82 -13.07 10.37
C VAL A 395 28.59 -12.13 9.19
N VAL A 396 29.63 -11.82 8.42
CA VAL A 396 29.50 -10.94 7.26
C VAL A 396 28.69 -11.59 6.12
N ALA A 397 28.77 -12.91 5.93
CA ALA A 397 27.93 -13.62 4.99
C ALA A 397 26.44 -13.55 5.39
N SER A 398 26.12 -13.70 6.68
CA SER A 398 24.76 -13.47 7.21
C SER A 398 24.32 -12.02 6.99
N LEU A 399 25.14 -11.03 7.34
CA LEU A 399 24.81 -9.62 7.10
C LEU A 399 24.56 -9.33 5.61
N LEU A 400 25.32 -9.97 4.72
CA LEU A 400 25.12 -9.84 3.27
C LEU A 400 23.80 -10.49 2.84
N HIS A 401 23.43 -11.64 3.41
CA HIS A 401 22.14 -12.28 3.17
C HIS A 401 20.99 -11.34 3.57
N ASP A 402 21.00 -10.82 4.79
CA ASP A 402 19.94 -9.96 5.33
C ASP A 402 19.84 -8.66 4.54
N THR A 403 20.98 -8.08 4.17
CA THR A 403 20.98 -6.84 3.37
C THR A 403 20.43 -7.08 1.95
N MET A 404 20.64 -8.27 1.37
CA MET A 404 20.10 -8.62 0.05
C MET A 404 18.60 -8.94 0.06
N SER A 405 18.00 -9.24 1.23
CA SER A 405 16.55 -9.41 1.36
C SER A 405 15.77 -8.14 0.99
N VAL A 406 16.35 -6.96 1.24
CA VAL A 406 15.73 -5.65 1.04
C VAL A 406 15.47 -5.33 -0.44
N PRO A 407 16.45 -5.39 -1.37
CA PRO A 407 16.17 -5.17 -2.79
C PRO A 407 15.17 -6.19 -3.35
N ILE A 408 15.18 -7.44 -2.84
CA ILE A 408 14.18 -8.47 -3.18
C ILE A 408 12.78 -8.03 -2.71
N ALA A 409 12.65 -7.56 -1.47
CA ALA A 409 11.39 -7.07 -0.90
C ALA A 409 10.87 -5.82 -1.65
N LEU A 410 11.77 -5.01 -2.22
CA LEU A 410 11.43 -3.82 -3.01
C LEU A 410 10.88 -4.13 -4.41
N VAL A 411 11.08 -5.33 -4.95
CA VAL A 411 10.68 -5.66 -6.34
C VAL A 411 9.18 -5.41 -6.57
N LEU A 412 8.32 -5.93 -5.69
CA LEU A 412 6.87 -5.83 -5.83
C LEU A 412 6.32 -4.39 -5.65
N PRO A 413 6.70 -3.62 -4.62
CA PRO A 413 6.24 -2.24 -4.50
C PRO A 413 6.78 -1.34 -5.62
N VAL A 414 8.03 -1.52 -6.05
CA VAL A 414 8.60 -0.78 -7.18
C VAL A 414 7.88 -1.12 -8.49
N ALA A 415 7.59 -2.40 -8.73
CA ALA A 415 6.78 -2.82 -9.88
C ALA A 415 5.38 -2.20 -9.82
N GLY A 416 4.75 -2.16 -8.64
CA GLY A 416 3.45 -1.50 -8.43
C GLY A 416 3.50 0.00 -8.77
N LEU A 417 4.55 0.70 -8.32
CA LEU A 417 4.80 2.10 -8.67
C LEU A 417 4.97 2.29 -10.18
N TRP A 418 5.74 1.43 -10.83
CA TRP A 418 5.96 1.50 -12.26
C TRP A 418 4.68 1.26 -13.06
N VAL A 419 3.87 0.28 -12.66
CA VAL A 419 2.59 0.02 -13.35
C VAL A 419 1.63 1.21 -13.19
N ALA A 420 1.57 1.83 -12.01
CA ALA A 420 0.75 3.04 -11.80
C ALA A 420 1.18 4.17 -12.76
N GLU A 421 2.48 4.45 -12.86
CA GLU A 421 3.02 5.48 -13.75
C GLU A 421 2.76 5.17 -15.24
N LEU A 422 2.96 3.90 -15.66
CA LEU A 422 2.69 3.47 -17.03
C LEU A 422 1.19 3.51 -17.36
N SER A 423 0.33 3.22 -16.38
CA SER A 423 -1.11 3.35 -16.56
C SER A 423 -1.53 4.81 -16.68
N ALA A 424 -0.91 5.72 -15.93
CA ALA A 424 -1.15 7.14 -16.00
C ALA A 424 -0.69 7.74 -17.33
N ASP A 425 0.49 7.34 -17.81
CA ASP A 425 0.98 7.67 -19.16
C ASP A 425 0.03 7.22 -20.26
N ARG A 426 -0.53 6.02 -20.12
CA ARG A 426 -1.47 5.47 -21.09
C ARG A 426 -2.78 6.28 -21.16
N PHE A 427 -3.27 6.78 -20.04
CA PHE A 427 -4.42 7.67 -20.03
C PHE A 427 -4.08 9.02 -20.70
N ALA A 428 -2.93 9.61 -20.37
CA ALA A 428 -2.45 10.82 -21.04
C ALA A 428 -2.24 10.62 -22.56
N LEU A 429 -1.72 9.48 -22.97
CA LEU A 429 -1.53 9.08 -24.36
C LEU A 429 -2.85 9.02 -25.13
N GLN A 430 -3.89 8.43 -24.53
CA GLN A 430 -5.21 8.28 -25.16
C GLN A 430 -5.91 9.64 -25.35
N GLU A 431 -5.78 10.52 -24.37
CA GLU A 431 -6.51 11.79 -24.33
C GLU A 431 -5.76 12.96 -25.00
N ALA A 432 -4.42 13.03 -24.86
CA ALA A 432 -3.60 14.09 -25.44
C ALA A 432 -2.78 13.67 -26.68
N GLY A 433 -2.63 12.37 -26.93
CA GLY A 433 -1.88 11.83 -28.05
C GLY A 433 -0.40 11.52 -27.77
N PRO A 434 0.25 10.70 -28.62
CA PRO A 434 1.62 10.21 -28.43
C PRO A 434 2.68 11.30 -28.46
N ASP A 435 2.54 12.28 -29.35
CA ASP A 435 3.54 13.33 -29.49
C ASP A 435 3.53 14.29 -28.31
N ALA A 436 2.35 14.61 -27.78
CA ALA A 436 2.18 15.42 -26.57
C ALA A 436 2.87 14.74 -25.38
N LEU A 437 2.62 13.44 -25.16
CA LEU A 437 3.27 12.67 -24.09
C LEU A 437 4.79 12.57 -24.29
N ARG A 438 5.26 12.34 -25.51
CA ARG A 438 6.70 12.28 -25.82
C ARG A 438 7.41 13.60 -25.51
N ARG A 439 6.80 14.74 -25.87
CA ARG A 439 7.32 16.08 -25.55
C ARG A 439 7.27 16.37 -24.05
N ALA A 440 6.19 15.99 -23.38
CA ALA A 440 6.06 16.09 -21.91
C ALA A 440 7.21 15.35 -21.19
N LEU A 441 7.44 14.09 -21.53
CA LEU A 441 8.57 13.28 -21.02
C LEU A 441 9.94 13.82 -21.45
N GLY A 442 9.98 14.66 -22.48
CA GLY A 442 11.15 15.34 -23.03
C GLY A 442 11.82 16.34 -22.09
N THR A 443 11.00 17.03 -21.30
CA THR A 443 11.39 18.27 -20.60
C THR A 443 12.06 18.06 -19.23
N THR A 444 12.13 16.82 -18.72
CA THR A 444 12.52 16.51 -17.33
C THR A 444 14.01 16.21 -17.12
N GLY A 445 14.89 16.45 -18.09
CA GLY A 445 16.32 16.07 -17.98
C GLY A 445 17.22 17.13 -17.33
N ARG A 446 17.70 16.88 -16.09
CA ARG A 446 18.92 17.54 -15.54
C ARG A 446 20.16 16.72 -15.91
N ARG A 447 21.23 17.38 -16.38
CA ARG A 447 22.54 16.77 -16.69
C ARG A 447 23.55 17.04 -15.57
N GLY A 448 24.19 16.01 -15.01
CA GLY A 448 25.27 16.10 -14.01
C GLY A 448 25.59 14.78 -13.29
N PHE A 449 26.78 14.62 -12.69
CA PHE A 449 27.19 13.37 -12.00
C PHE A 449 26.31 13.04 -10.78
N LEU A 450 26.05 14.02 -9.90
CA LEU A 450 25.06 13.87 -8.81
C LEU A 450 23.64 13.62 -9.33
N ALA A 451 23.35 13.98 -10.59
CA ALA A 451 22.09 13.65 -11.23
C ALA A 451 22.01 12.15 -11.59
N GLY A 452 23.12 11.43 -11.69
CA GLY A 452 23.16 9.98 -11.92
C GLY A 452 22.65 9.19 -10.72
N ILE A 453 23.16 9.48 -9.51
CA ILE A 453 22.63 8.87 -8.27
C ILE A 453 21.17 9.26 -8.10
N GLY A 454 20.83 10.54 -8.26
CA GLY A 454 19.44 10.99 -8.22
C GLY A 454 18.53 10.31 -9.26
N ALA A 455 19.05 9.99 -10.45
CA ALA A 455 18.31 9.26 -11.48
C ALA A 455 18.10 7.79 -11.09
N LEU A 456 19.08 7.15 -10.47
CA LEU A 456 18.95 5.80 -9.92
C LEU A 456 17.90 5.77 -8.80
N LEU A 457 17.95 6.69 -7.84
CA LEU A 457 16.94 6.73 -6.78
C LEU A 457 15.54 7.07 -7.33
N ASN A 458 15.47 7.91 -8.35
CA ASN A 458 14.21 8.19 -9.03
C ASN A 458 13.68 6.97 -9.79
N SER A 459 14.55 6.08 -10.30
CA SER A 459 14.11 4.88 -11.02
C SER A 459 13.32 3.91 -10.14
N LEU A 460 13.52 3.94 -8.82
CA LEU A 460 12.71 3.16 -7.88
C LEU A 460 11.27 3.67 -7.76
N THR A 461 11.03 4.95 -8.06
CA THR A 461 9.69 5.55 -7.93
C THR A 461 9.03 5.86 -9.26
N HIS A 462 9.80 5.90 -10.34
CA HIS A 462 9.32 6.18 -11.68
C HIS A 462 10.05 5.26 -12.68
N PRO A 463 9.33 4.65 -13.63
CA PRO A 463 9.96 3.81 -14.64
C PRO A 463 10.93 4.63 -15.51
N PRO A 464 12.04 4.03 -15.99
CA PRO A 464 12.98 4.72 -16.87
C PRO A 464 12.28 5.35 -18.07
N ARG A 465 12.70 6.55 -18.47
CA ARG A 465 12.06 7.29 -19.59
C ARG A 465 11.98 6.47 -20.88
N ALA A 466 13.03 5.71 -21.20
CA ALA A 466 13.03 4.83 -22.37
C ALA A 466 11.92 3.77 -22.31
N LEU A 467 11.67 3.22 -21.11
CA LEU A 467 10.58 2.27 -20.88
C LEU A 467 9.21 2.95 -21.03
N ARG A 468 9.02 4.16 -20.47
CA ARG A 468 7.78 4.95 -20.63
C ARG A 468 7.47 5.26 -22.11
N LEU A 469 8.49 5.66 -22.87
CA LEU A 469 8.34 5.94 -24.31
C LEU A 469 8.09 4.67 -25.13
N LYS A 470 8.79 3.56 -24.84
CA LYS A 470 8.53 2.26 -25.49
C LYS A 470 7.13 1.77 -25.15
N ALA A 471 6.70 1.96 -23.91
CA ALA A 471 5.37 1.59 -23.46
C ALA A 471 4.27 2.36 -24.21
N ALA A 472 4.45 3.67 -24.37
CA ALA A 472 3.55 4.50 -25.17
C ALA A 472 3.48 4.06 -26.64
N ALA A 473 4.57 3.52 -27.20
CA ALA A 473 4.62 3.03 -28.57
C ALA A 473 3.98 1.66 -28.80
N MET A 474 3.85 0.80 -27.77
CA MET A 474 3.32 -0.58 -27.89
C MET A 474 1.78 -0.66 -28.01
N TRP A 475 1.10 0.46 -28.26
CA TRP A 475 -0.37 0.51 -28.40
C TRP A 475 -0.84 -0.03 -29.76
N PRO A 476 -1.95 -0.82 -29.85
CA PRO A 476 -2.90 -1.21 -28.79
C PRO A 476 -2.61 -2.57 -28.11
N GLY A 477 -1.70 -3.38 -28.65
CA GLY A 477 -1.44 -4.76 -28.20
C GLY A 477 -0.76 -4.89 -26.83
N GLY A 478 -0.05 -3.86 -26.36
CA GLY A 478 0.76 -3.91 -25.13
C GLY A 478 -0.02 -4.03 -23.81
N THR A 479 -1.35 -4.04 -23.82
CA THR A 479 -2.18 -4.07 -22.60
C THR A 479 -1.95 -5.31 -21.75
N ALA A 480 -1.92 -6.49 -22.38
CA ALA A 480 -1.64 -7.75 -21.69
C ALA A 480 -0.22 -7.76 -21.09
N ALA A 481 0.76 -7.19 -21.79
CA ALA A 481 2.13 -7.08 -21.29
C ALA A 481 2.21 -6.18 -20.05
N PHE A 482 1.49 -5.06 -20.02
CA PHE A 482 1.47 -4.19 -18.83
C PHE A 482 0.71 -4.80 -17.65
N ALA A 483 -0.42 -5.46 -17.90
CA ALA A 483 -1.15 -6.16 -16.85
C ALA A 483 -0.34 -7.38 -16.32
N ALA A 484 0.51 -7.99 -17.14
CA ALA A 484 1.42 -9.05 -16.73
C ALA A 484 2.71 -8.55 -16.03
N LEU A 485 2.99 -7.24 -16.03
CA LEU A 485 4.25 -6.71 -15.49
C LEU A 485 4.40 -7.01 -14.00
N TRP A 486 3.31 -6.93 -13.24
CA TRP A 486 3.34 -7.19 -11.81
C TRP A 486 3.43 -8.69 -11.46
N PRO A 487 2.65 -9.60 -12.09
CA PRO A 487 2.92 -11.04 -12.01
C PRO A 487 4.35 -11.42 -12.44
N ALA A 488 4.90 -10.81 -13.48
CA ALA A 488 6.29 -11.02 -13.89
C ALA A 488 7.28 -10.52 -12.83
N ALA A 489 6.93 -9.51 -12.03
CA ALA A 489 7.76 -9.06 -10.92
C ALA A 489 7.85 -10.12 -9.80
N VAL A 490 6.83 -10.97 -9.62
CA VAL A 490 6.92 -12.14 -8.73
C VAL A 490 7.98 -13.11 -9.22
N LEU A 491 8.02 -13.40 -10.53
CA LEU A 491 9.05 -14.25 -11.12
C LEU A 491 10.45 -13.66 -10.95
N VAL A 492 10.60 -12.36 -11.18
CA VAL A 492 11.86 -11.66 -10.94
C VAL A 492 12.27 -11.76 -9.48
N ARG A 493 11.32 -11.59 -8.55
CA ARG A 493 11.58 -11.74 -7.11
C ARG A 493 12.06 -13.15 -6.78
N ILE A 494 11.38 -14.19 -7.25
CA ILE A 494 11.76 -15.60 -7.03
C ILE A 494 13.15 -15.89 -7.64
N ALA A 495 13.40 -15.41 -8.86
CA ALA A 495 14.70 -15.58 -9.51
C ALA A 495 15.83 -14.88 -8.74
N LEU A 496 15.56 -13.72 -8.13
CA LEU A 496 16.52 -13.05 -7.26
C LEU A 496 16.73 -13.84 -5.97
N ILE A 497 15.67 -14.31 -5.30
CA ILE A 497 15.78 -15.18 -4.11
C ILE A 497 16.67 -16.39 -4.44
N ALA A 498 16.41 -17.04 -5.57
CA ALA A 498 17.19 -18.19 -6.03
C ALA A 498 18.67 -17.84 -6.25
N LEU A 499 18.93 -16.77 -7.01
CA LEU A 499 20.29 -16.32 -7.30
C LEU A 499 21.06 -16.00 -6.02
N TYR A 500 20.43 -15.28 -5.10
CA TYR A 500 21.05 -14.89 -3.83
C TYR A 500 21.22 -16.06 -2.87
N GLY A 501 20.25 -16.99 -2.81
CA GLY A 501 20.38 -18.22 -2.04
C GLY A 501 21.59 -19.04 -2.52
N VAL A 502 21.77 -19.18 -3.84
CA VAL A 502 22.90 -19.93 -4.40
C VAL A 502 24.24 -19.27 -4.05
N LEU A 503 24.31 -17.94 -4.09
CA LEU A 503 25.48 -17.18 -3.69
C LEU A 503 25.76 -17.33 -2.19
N ALA A 504 24.73 -17.23 -1.34
CA ALA A 504 24.87 -17.36 0.10
C ALA A 504 25.41 -18.75 0.50
N HIS A 505 24.86 -19.82 -0.08
CA HIS A 505 25.36 -21.19 0.16
C HIS A 505 26.81 -21.37 -0.29
N GLN A 506 27.20 -20.81 -1.44
CA GLN A 506 28.60 -20.87 -1.89
C GLN A 506 29.56 -20.09 -1.00
N LEU A 507 29.14 -18.91 -0.49
CA LEU A 507 29.92 -18.15 0.47
C LEU A 507 30.11 -18.90 1.80
N ASN A 508 29.15 -19.77 2.15
CA ASN A 508 29.23 -20.68 3.29
C ASN A 508 29.97 -22.01 2.97
N GLY A 509 30.63 -22.10 1.80
CA GLY A 509 31.48 -23.24 1.44
C GLY A 509 30.77 -24.41 0.75
N SER A 510 29.47 -24.31 0.49
CA SER A 510 28.76 -25.33 -0.30
C SER A 510 29.26 -25.33 -1.75
N SER A 511 29.31 -26.50 -2.39
CA SER A 511 29.55 -26.57 -3.83
C SER A 511 28.40 -25.94 -4.61
N PHE A 512 28.64 -25.50 -5.85
CA PHE A 512 27.59 -24.95 -6.72
C PHE A 512 26.41 -25.92 -6.89
N ALA A 513 26.68 -27.23 -7.02
CA ALA A 513 25.64 -28.24 -7.20
C ALA A 513 24.77 -28.43 -5.95
N GLU A 514 25.38 -28.46 -4.76
CA GLU A 514 24.67 -28.51 -3.48
C GLU A 514 23.84 -27.25 -3.27
N ALA A 515 24.44 -26.07 -3.49
CA ALA A 515 23.75 -24.78 -3.39
C ALA A 515 22.54 -24.71 -4.32
N LEU A 516 22.69 -25.14 -5.58
CA LEU A 516 21.60 -25.17 -6.55
C LEU A 516 20.50 -26.16 -6.15
N SER A 517 20.86 -27.32 -5.60
CA SER A 517 19.90 -28.33 -5.12
C SER A 517 19.09 -27.79 -3.95
N THR A 518 19.75 -27.25 -2.92
CA THR A 518 19.12 -26.71 -1.71
C THR A 518 18.19 -25.53 -2.03
N VAL A 519 18.64 -24.63 -2.90
CA VAL A 519 17.82 -23.50 -3.35
C VAL A 519 16.68 -23.97 -4.24
N GLY A 520 16.92 -24.96 -5.10
CA GLY A 520 15.89 -25.54 -5.97
C GLY A 520 14.72 -26.12 -5.18
N THR A 521 14.99 -26.81 -4.07
CA THR A 521 13.94 -27.29 -3.16
C THR A 521 13.25 -26.14 -2.45
N GLY A 522 14.00 -25.14 -1.95
CA GLY A 522 13.43 -23.98 -1.28
C GLY A 522 12.49 -23.13 -2.16
N ILE A 523 12.77 -23.03 -3.47
CA ILE A 523 11.89 -22.31 -4.42
C ILE A 523 10.49 -22.97 -4.50
N LEU A 524 10.41 -24.29 -4.40
CA LEU A 524 9.11 -24.99 -4.44
C LEU A 524 8.29 -24.68 -3.18
N ASP A 525 8.96 -24.62 -2.03
CA ASP A 525 8.34 -24.23 -0.76
C ASP A 525 7.89 -22.76 -0.80
N ASP A 526 8.72 -21.86 -1.34
CA ASP A 526 8.38 -20.45 -1.54
C ASP A 526 7.18 -20.28 -2.48
N LEU A 527 7.13 -21.06 -3.58
CA LEU A 527 6.01 -21.07 -4.52
C LEU A 527 4.73 -21.60 -3.87
N SER A 528 4.85 -22.60 -3.01
CA SER A 528 3.74 -23.14 -2.21
C SER A 528 3.21 -22.07 -1.24
N GLY A 529 4.10 -21.39 -0.51
CA GLY A 529 3.74 -20.27 0.37
C GLY A 529 3.12 -19.08 -0.40
N ALA A 530 3.54 -18.85 -1.64
CA ALA A 530 2.97 -17.81 -2.51
C ALA A 530 1.64 -18.19 -3.17
N GLN A 531 1.17 -19.43 -3.03
CA GLN A 531 0.00 -19.95 -3.77
C GLN A 531 -1.26 -19.11 -3.55
N VAL A 532 -1.55 -18.73 -2.30
CA VAL A 532 -2.72 -17.90 -1.96
C VAL A 532 -2.68 -16.58 -2.73
N VAL A 533 -1.54 -15.91 -2.71
CA VAL A 533 -1.32 -14.64 -3.40
C VAL A 533 -1.46 -14.81 -4.92
N LEU A 534 -0.92 -15.89 -5.50
CA LEU A 534 -1.06 -16.18 -6.94
C LEU A 534 -2.51 -16.42 -7.35
N ILE A 535 -3.29 -17.12 -6.51
CA ILE A 535 -4.73 -17.32 -6.74
C ILE A 535 -5.49 -16.00 -6.65
N GLU A 536 -5.19 -15.15 -5.67
CA GLU A 536 -5.80 -13.82 -5.56
C GLU A 536 -5.51 -12.96 -6.79
N MET A 537 -4.27 -12.98 -7.29
CA MET A 537 -3.90 -12.29 -8.54
C MET A 537 -4.70 -12.79 -9.74
N LEU A 538 -4.83 -14.12 -9.86
CA LEU A 538 -5.60 -14.77 -10.92
C LEU A 538 -7.07 -14.33 -10.86
N VAL A 539 -7.69 -14.43 -9.68
CA VAL A 539 -9.08 -14.01 -9.46
C VAL A 539 -9.25 -12.53 -9.77
N LEU A 540 -8.33 -11.66 -9.32
CA LEU A 540 -8.37 -10.24 -9.60
C LEU A 540 -8.30 -9.99 -11.11
N LEU A 541 -7.34 -10.57 -11.83
CA LEU A 541 -7.18 -10.36 -13.27
C LEU A 541 -8.39 -10.82 -14.08
N VAL A 542 -8.95 -11.99 -13.75
CA VAL A 542 -10.14 -12.52 -14.42
C VAL A 542 -11.35 -11.61 -14.23
N ASN A 543 -11.51 -11.06 -13.01
CA ASN A 543 -12.66 -10.23 -12.65
C ASN A 543 -12.44 -8.73 -12.88
N TRP A 544 -11.20 -8.29 -13.12
CA TRP A 544 -10.84 -6.88 -13.23
C TRP A 544 -11.69 -6.09 -14.24
N PRO A 545 -12.05 -6.64 -15.42
CA PRO A 545 -12.90 -5.92 -16.35
C PRO A 545 -14.26 -5.48 -15.78
N LEU A 546 -14.79 -6.24 -14.82
CA LEU A 546 -16.02 -5.96 -14.09
C LEU A 546 -15.79 -5.03 -12.90
N LEU A 547 -14.64 -5.17 -12.23
CA LEU A 547 -14.27 -4.40 -11.04
C LEU A 547 -13.78 -2.99 -11.38
N ALA A 548 -13.11 -2.78 -12.52
CA ALA A 548 -12.52 -1.48 -12.87
C ALA A 548 -13.54 -0.32 -12.91
N PRO A 549 -14.77 -0.49 -13.44
CA PRO A 549 -15.78 0.56 -13.35
C PRO A 549 -16.23 0.89 -11.92
N LEU A 550 -16.35 -0.13 -11.07
CA LEU A 550 -16.69 0.04 -9.66
C LEU A 550 -15.55 0.75 -8.93
N TRP A 551 -14.31 0.33 -9.18
CA TRP A 551 -13.10 0.93 -8.63
C TRP A 551 -12.98 2.41 -9.00
N MET A 552 -13.17 2.77 -10.27
CA MET A 552 -13.18 4.18 -10.68
C MET A 552 -14.27 5.01 -9.99
N ARG A 553 -15.44 4.41 -9.73
CA ARG A 553 -16.56 5.08 -9.05
C ARG A 553 -16.26 5.36 -7.57
N ILE A 554 -15.37 4.59 -6.94
CA ILE A 554 -14.92 4.85 -5.57
C ILE A 554 -14.19 6.19 -5.49
N TRP A 555 -13.35 6.48 -6.50
CA TRP A 555 -12.43 7.61 -6.52
C TRP A 555 -12.92 8.82 -7.30
N THR A 556 -13.75 8.63 -8.33
CA THR A 556 -14.24 9.71 -9.19
C THR A 556 -15.70 9.52 -9.57
N PRO A 557 -16.49 10.61 -9.72
CA PRO A 557 -17.89 10.51 -10.14
C PRO A 557 -18.05 10.23 -11.65
N VAL A 558 -16.95 10.16 -12.40
CA VAL A 558 -16.98 10.02 -13.86
C VAL A 558 -17.32 8.59 -14.25
N PRO A 559 -18.31 8.37 -15.13
CA PRO A 559 -18.62 7.03 -15.65
C PRO A 559 -17.39 6.39 -16.28
N ALA A 560 -17.17 5.13 -15.93
CA ALA A 560 -16.11 4.32 -16.49
C ALA A 560 -16.58 3.58 -17.74
N ALA A 561 -15.73 3.53 -18.77
CA ALA A 561 -15.95 2.66 -19.90
C ALA A 561 -15.79 1.18 -19.49
N ARG A 562 -16.59 0.29 -20.11
CA ARG A 562 -16.40 -1.15 -19.96
C ARG A 562 -15.02 -1.55 -20.49
N GLN A 563 -14.32 -2.37 -19.71
CA GLN A 563 -13.03 -2.93 -20.09
C GLN A 563 -13.24 -4.18 -20.95
N ARG A 564 -12.30 -4.53 -21.85
CA ARG A 564 -12.38 -5.84 -22.53
C ARG A 564 -11.67 -6.91 -21.69
N PHE A 565 -12.13 -8.15 -21.74
CA PHE A 565 -11.57 -9.24 -20.94
C PHE A 565 -10.23 -9.76 -21.46
N ALA A 566 -10.07 -9.85 -22.79
CA ALA A 566 -8.99 -10.59 -23.43
C ALA A 566 -7.57 -10.32 -22.89
N PRO A 567 -7.09 -9.07 -22.71
CA PRO A 567 -5.73 -8.86 -22.23
C PRO A 567 -5.54 -9.26 -20.77
N TYR A 568 -6.56 -9.13 -19.92
CA TYR A 568 -6.45 -9.54 -18.52
C TYR A 568 -6.46 -11.06 -18.38
N LEU A 569 -7.25 -11.77 -19.20
CA LEU A 569 -7.20 -13.23 -19.28
C LEU A 569 -5.84 -13.72 -19.77
N ALA A 570 -5.24 -13.04 -20.76
CA ALA A 570 -3.89 -13.35 -21.22
C ALA A 570 -2.85 -13.13 -20.11
N SER A 571 -2.95 -12.02 -19.36
CA SER A 571 -2.07 -11.77 -18.21
C SER A 571 -2.28 -12.76 -17.06
N ALA A 572 -3.51 -13.26 -16.89
CA ALA A 572 -3.88 -14.23 -15.86
C ALA A 572 -3.22 -15.61 -16.07
N LEU A 573 -2.74 -15.91 -17.28
CA LEU A 573 -1.97 -17.12 -17.54
C LEU A 573 -0.68 -17.20 -16.71
N VAL A 574 -0.03 -16.07 -16.43
CA VAL A 574 1.22 -16.05 -15.65
C VAL A 574 0.99 -16.57 -14.22
N PRO A 575 0.12 -15.96 -13.38
CA PRO A 575 -0.13 -16.48 -12.04
C PRO A 575 -0.81 -17.85 -12.06
N ALA A 576 -1.63 -18.17 -13.07
CA ALA A 576 -2.24 -19.50 -13.19
C ALA A 576 -1.20 -20.61 -13.40
N VAL A 577 -0.23 -20.42 -14.30
CA VAL A 577 0.86 -21.38 -14.51
C VAL A 577 1.69 -21.56 -13.25
N LEU A 578 1.96 -20.47 -12.51
CA LEU A 578 2.72 -20.54 -11.26
C LEU A 578 1.96 -21.27 -10.15
N ALA A 579 0.67 -20.98 -10.00
CA ALA A 579 -0.18 -21.64 -9.01
C ALA A 579 -0.40 -23.14 -9.32
N VAL A 580 -0.43 -23.52 -10.60
CA VAL A 580 -0.49 -24.94 -10.99
C VAL A 580 0.86 -25.62 -10.74
N GLY A 581 1.97 -24.94 -11.06
CA GLY A 581 3.32 -25.45 -10.79
C GLY A 581 3.56 -25.73 -9.30
N SER A 582 3.07 -24.86 -8.40
CA SER A 582 3.21 -25.05 -6.96
C SER A 582 2.49 -26.29 -6.43
N LEU A 583 1.36 -26.70 -7.05
CA LEU A 583 0.64 -27.93 -6.67
C LEU A 583 1.42 -29.20 -7.01
N THR A 584 2.24 -29.17 -8.06
CA THR A 584 2.97 -30.38 -8.52
C THR A 584 4.24 -30.67 -7.71
N GLY A 585 4.68 -29.75 -6.87
CA GLY A 585 5.89 -29.92 -6.04
C GLY A 585 5.69 -30.71 -4.75
N GLY A 586 4.44 -30.84 -4.26
CA GLY A 586 4.15 -31.34 -2.90
C GLY A 586 4.25 -32.85 -2.68
N ASP A 587 4.29 -33.67 -3.74
CA ASP A 587 4.18 -35.13 -3.64
C ASP A 587 5.38 -35.88 -4.25
N VAL A 588 6.55 -35.25 -4.37
CA VAL A 588 7.75 -36.03 -4.77
C VAL A 588 8.12 -36.93 -3.59
N PRO A 589 7.90 -38.26 -3.66
CA PRO A 589 8.32 -39.15 -2.59
C PRO A 589 9.83 -38.98 -2.43
N PRO A 590 10.37 -39.02 -1.20
CA PRO A 590 11.79 -38.81 -0.96
C PRO A 590 12.56 -39.73 -1.90
N GLY A 591 13.31 -39.12 -2.83
CA GLY A 591 14.16 -39.89 -3.73
C GLY A 591 15.07 -40.80 -2.90
N PRO A 592 15.47 -41.97 -3.43
CA PRO A 592 16.42 -42.82 -2.71
C PRO A 592 17.63 -41.95 -2.36
N GLY A 593 17.83 -41.72 -1.05
CA GLY A 593 18.88 -40.84 -0.56
C GLY A 593 20.22 -41.24 -1.19
N PRO A 594 21.13 -40.28 -1.42
CA PRO A 594 22.46 -40.60 -1.95
C PRO A 594 23.05 -41.72 -1.11
N VAL A 595 23.32 -42.85 -1.76
CA VAL A 595 23.98 -44.00 -1.13
C VAL A 595 25.26 -43.43 -0.51
N PRO A 596 25.42 -43.50 0.83
CA PRO A 596 26.59 -42.92 1.46
C PRO A 596 27.84 -43.52 0.82
N PRO A 597 28.86 -42.70 0.48
CA PRO A 597 30.12 -43.23 -0.01
C PRO A 597 30.63 -44.24 1.02
N ALA A 598 31.03 -45.43 0.56
CA ALA A 598 31.53 -46.48 1.42
C ALA A 598 32.71 -45.94 2.24
N SER A 599 32.44 -45.61 3.50
CA SER A 599 33.45 -45.18 4.46
C SER A 599 34.41 -46.34 4.68
N THR A 600 35.61 -46.24 4.10
CA THR A 600 36.75 -47.06 4.50
C THR A 600 37.00 -46.84 6.00
N SER A 601 36.59 -47.83 6.78
CA SER A 601 36.73 -47.93 8.22
C SER A 601 38.20 -47.81 8.62
N ALA A 602 38.63 -46.60 9.02
CA ALA A 602 39.83 -46.42 9.83
C ALA A 602 39.49 -46.80 11.27
N ALA A 603 40.27 -47.71 11.84
CA ALA A 603 40.07 -48.28 13.16
C ALA A 603 39.96 -47.21 14.26
N ALA A 604 38.78 -47.10 14.86
CA ALA A 604 38.58 -46.38 16.11
C ALA A 604 39.01 -47.27 17.30
N GLN A 605 39.72 -46.66 18.25
CA GLN A 605 40.05 -47.25 19.54
C GLN A 605 38.79 -47.58 20.35
N PRO A 606 38.81 -48.60 21.24
CA PRO A 606 37.66 -48.96 22.04
C PRO A 606 37.40 -47.87 23.09
N THR A 607 36.32 -47.12 22.91
CA THR A 607 35.70 -46.30 23.95
C THR A 607 35.01 -47.22 24.96
N SER A 608 35.22 -46.89 26.22
CA SER A 608 34.70 -47.57 27.41
C SER A 608 33.21 -47.89 27.31
N ALA A 609 32.84 -49.11 27.70
CA ALA A 609 31.47 -49.57 27.75
C ALA A 609 30.60 -48.66 28.63
N SER A 610 29.50 -48.16 28.05
CA SER A 610 28.40 -47.55 28.81
C SER A 610 27.81 -48.59 29.77
N PRO A 611 27.52 -48.21 31.03
CA PRO A 611 26.86 -49.10 31.97
C PRO A 611 25.43 -49.40 31.52
N GLU A 612 25.09 -50.69 31.52
CA GLU A 612 23.77 -51.24 31.24
C GLU A 612 22.72 -50.62 32.20
N ALA A 613 21.58 -50.20 31.66
CA ALA A 613 20.56 -49.44 32.39
C ALA A 613 19.88 -50.28 33.49
N GLN A 614 20.27 -50.08 34.75
CA GLN A 614 19.55 -50.57 35.93
C GLN A 614 18.24 -49.78 36.18
N PRO A 615 17.19 -50.42 36.75
CA PRO A 615 15.89 -49.80 37.00
C PRO A 615 15.97 -48.60 37.97
N THR A 616 15.16 -47.58 37.67
CA THR A 616 15.20 -46.22 38.24
C THR A 616 14.96 -46.16 39.76
N GLU A 617 14.30 -47.15 40.36
CA GLU A 617 13.98 -47.17 41.80
C GLU A 617 15.18 -47.52 42.71
N GLU A 618 16.25 -48.13 42.19
CA GLU A 618 17.40 -48.57 43.02
C GLU A 618 18.47 -47.46 43.22
N ARG A 619 18.32 -46.29 42.57
CA ARG A 619 19.35 -45.23 42.51
C ARG A 619 19.19 -44.10 43.55
N THR A 620 18.09 -44.04 44.28
CA THR A 620 17.82 -42.94 45.24
C THR A 620 18.63 -43.02 46.54
N GLU A 621 19.21 -44.18 46.90
CA GLU A 621 20.04 -44.32 48.11
C GLU A 621 21.50 -43.87 47.94
N ALA A 622 21.93 -43.51 46.71
CA ALA A 622 23.33 -43.18 46.39
C ALA A 622 23.59 -41.67 46.15
N VAL A 623 22.63 -40.80 46.47
CA VAL A 623 22.73 -39.36 46.17
C VAL A 623 23.76 -38.69 47.10
N ASP A 624 24.91 -38.32 46.56
CA ASP A 624 25.92 -37.53 47.26
C ASP A 624 25.44 -36.07 47.43
N THR A 625 25.08 -35.75 48.68
CA THR A 625 24.51 -34.43 49.06
C THR A 625 25.57 -33.37 49.35
N ARG A 626 26.85 -33.61 49.04
CA ARG A 626 27.90 -32.58 49.19
C ARG A 626 27.57 -31.34 48.34
N PRO A 627 28.03 -30.14 48.75
CA PRO A 627 27.80 -28.89 48.02
C PRO A 627 28.28 -28.95 46.57
N TRP A 628 27.45 -28.49 45.62
CA TRP A 628 27.82 -28.37 44.21
C TRP A 628 28.54 -27.04 44.00
N ALA A 629 29.81 -27.08 43.56
CA ALA A 629 30.63 -25.87 43.41
C ALA A 629 30.62 -24.93 44.65
N GLY A 630 30.59 -25.51 45.85
CA GLY A 630 30.52 -24.76 47.12
C GLY A 630 29.13 -24.25 47.52
N ARG A 631 28.08 -24.58 46.76
CA ARG A 631 26.68 -24.23 47.06
C ARG A 631 25.92 -25.44 47.63
N GLN A 632 25.14 -25.21 48.69
CA GLN A 632 24.29 -26.24 49.28
C GLN A 632 23.08 -26.50 48.36
N LEU A 633 22.67 -27.77 48.24
CA LEU A 633 21.43 -28.13 47.56
C LEU A 633 20.21 -27.62 48.34
N PRO A 634 19.13 -27.17 47.67
CA PRO A 634 18.93 -27.16 46.21
C PRO A 634 19.74 -26.08 45.48
N VAL A 635 20.14 -26.39 44.23
CA VAL A 635 20.86 -25.44 43.36
C VAL A 635 20.16 -25.27 42.02
N GLN A 636 20.31 -24.10 41.43
CA GLN A 636 19.92 -23.79 40.06
C GLN A 636 21.13 -23.90 39.14
N LEU A 637 20.93 -24.54 38.00
CA LEU A 637 21.89 -24.59 36.90
C LEU A 637 21.40 -23.66 35.79
N ARG A 638 22.29 -22.75 35.35
CA ARG A 638 22.02 -21.88 34.20
C ARG A 638 23.08 -22.10 33.13
N PHE A 639 22.65 -22.24 31.89
CA PHE A 639 23.54 -22.40 30.76
C PHE A 639 24.11 -21.04 30.40
N THR A 640 25.43 -20.94 30.40
CA THR A 640 26.16 -19.71 30.05
C THR A 640 26.68 -19.76 28.61
N SER A 641 26.85 -20.96 28.07
CA SER A 641 27.12 -21.20 26.65
C SER A 641 26.67 -22.60 26.26
N ALA A 642 26.19 -22.79 25.03
CA ALA A 642 25.94 -24.11 24.44
C ALA A 642 26.58 -24.17 23.04
N GLN A 643 27.39 -25.21 22.80
CA GLN A 643 27.86 -25.59 21.48
C GLN A 643 27.10 -26.86 21.07
N PRO A 644 26.19 -26.79 20.08
CA PRO A 644 25.66 -27.98 19.45
C PRO A 644 26.82 -28.67 18.73
N LEU A 645 27.21 -29.86 19.20
CA LEU A 645 28.34 -30.58 18.62
C LEU A 645 27.94 -31.28 17.33
N MET A 646 26.75 -31.90 17.30
CA MET A 646 26.31 -32.69 16.14
C MET A 646 24.82 -33.04 16.22
N GLN A 647 24.08 -32.80 15.14
CA GLN A 647 22.80 -33.47 14.91
C GLN A 647 23.09 -34.81 14.24
N LEU A 648 22.78 -35.90 14.92
CA LEU A 648 23.03 -37.26 14.42
C LEU A 648 21.85 -37.77 13.58
N SER A 649 20.61 -37.31 13.86
CA SER A 649 19.38 -37.69 13.16
C SER A 649 18.23 -36.69 13.41
N GLY A 650 17.11 -36.86 12.69
CA GLY A 650 15.86 -36.11 12.88
C GLY A 650 15.75 -34.79 12.09
N PRO A 651 14.62 -34.08 12.18
CA PRO A 651 14.40 -32.79 11.50
C PRO A 651 15.24 -31.67 12.12
N SER A 652 15.71 -30.72 11.30
CA SER A 652 16.54 -29.58 11.76
C SER A 652 15.84 -28.66 12.75
N GLN A 653 14.50 -28.55 12.67
CA GLN A 653 13.68 -27.77 13.61
C GLN A 653 13.82 -28.28 15.05
N ALA A 654 13.99 -29.59 15.25
CA ALA A 654 14.16 -30.15 16.59
C ALA A 654 15.49 -29.72 17.24
N LEU A 655 16.53 -29.44 16.45
CA LEU A 655 17.81 -28.92 16.96
C LEU A 655 17.64 -27.51 17.51
N GLY A 656 16.98 -26.63 16.74
CA GLY A 656 16.66 -25.27 17.17
C GLY A 656 15.82 -25.29 18.46
N SER A 657 14.82 -26.17 18.51
CA SER A 657 13.99 -26.33 19.69
C SER A 657 14.76 -26.85 20.92
N ALA A 658 15.66 -27.82 20.75
CA ALA A 658 16.48 -28.39 21.82
C ALA A 658 17.52 -27.40 22.37
N VAL A 659 18.21 -26.67 21.49
CA VAL A 659 19.20 -25.65 21.87
C VAL A 659 18.52 -24.47 22.57
N SER A 660 17.39 -24.01 22.03
CA SER A 660 16.57 -22.96 22.65
C SER A 660 16.08 -23.37 24.04
N TRP A 661 15.62 -24.62 24.20
CA TRP A 661 15.16 -25.15 25.48
C TRP A 661 16.30 -25.24 26.51
N LEU A 662 17.47 -25.77 26.13
CA LEU A 662 18.64 -25.82 27.02
C LEU A 662 19.16 -24.43 27.38
N GLY A 663 19.18 -23.49 26.43
CA GLY A 663 19.69 -22.14 26.64
C GLY A 663 18.78 -21.23 27.47
N ALA A 664 17.46 -21.43 27.41
CA ALA A 664 16.47 -20.59 28.11
C ALA A 664 16.05 -21.13 29.49
N GLY A 665 16.36 -22.40 29.78
CA GLY A 665 15.91 -23.10 30.97
C GLY A 665 16.70 -22.84 32.25
N ILE A 666 16.01 -22.88 33.40
CA ILE A 666 16.65 -23.01 34.71
C ILE A 666 16.44 -24.44 35.18
N TRP A 667 17.52 -25.21 35.32
CA TRP A 667 17.40 -26.55 35.89
C TRP A 667 17.59 -26.46 37.39
N ARG A 668 16.77 -27.19 38.15
CA ARG A 668 16.79 -27.20 39.60
C ARG A 668 17.12 -28.60 40.08
N ALA A 669 18.27 -28.72 40.74
CA ALA A 669 18.72 -29.95 41.37
C ALA A 669 18.31 -29.95 42.84
N GLU A 670 17.44 -30.88 43.22
CA GLU A 670 16.93 -31.05 44.56
C GLU A 670 17.78 -32.00 45.40
N ARG A 671 17.69 -31.84 46.73
CA ARG A 671 18.51 -32.62 47.67
C ARG A 671 18.23 -34.12 47.65
N ASP A 672 17.04 -34.52 47.21
CA ASP A 672 16.58 -35.91 47.10
C ASP A 672 16.99 -36.58 45.77
N GLY A 673 17.83 -35.92 44.97
CA GLY A 673 18.32 -36.45 43.69
C GLY A 673 17.40 -36.13 42.51
N ARG A 674 16.29 -35.41 42.73
CA ARG A 674 15.41 -34.97 41.63
C ARG A 674 16.03 -33.82 40.85
N LEU A 675 15.78 -33.83 39.55
CA LEU A 675 16.13 -32.78 38.62
C LEU A 675 14.83 -32.27 37.98
N SER A 676 14.49 -31.02 38.22
CA SER A 676 13.33 -30.37 37.62
C SER A 676 13.77 -29.22 36.73
N PHE A 677 12.88 -28.80 35.84
CA PHE A 677 13.12 -27.71 34.92
C PHE A 677 12.10 -26.60 35.20
N GLU A 678 12.57 -25.46 35.67
CA GLU A 678 11.75 -24.28 35.93
C GLU A 678 11.78 -23.34 34.72
N ASN A 679 10.60 -22.78 34.40
CA ASN A 679 10.36 -21.73 33.39
C ASN A 679 10.20 -22.19 31.91
N LEU A 680 9.09 -22.88 31.62
CA LEU A 680 8.62 -23.20 30.25
C LEU A 680 7.75 -22.11 29.61
N ALA A 681 7.69 -20.90 30.17
CA ALA A 681 6.72 -19.89 29.76
C ALA A 681 6.83 -19.59 28.25
N GLY A 682 5.93 -20.16 27.45
CA GLY A 682 5.82 -19.93 26.01
C GLY A 682 5.91 -21.17 25.10
N ARG A 683 6.36 -22.34 25.57
CA ARG A 683 6.54 -23.53 24.71
C ARG A 683 5.55 -24.64 25.07
N THR A 684 4.63 -24.93 24.15
CA THR A 684 3.58 -25.97 24.31
C THR A 684 3.98 -27.32 23.72
N ASP A 685 5.04 -27.33 22.91
CA ASP A 685 5.60 -28.43 22.13
C ASP A 685 6.57 -29.32 22.92
N ILE A 686 7.07 -28.87 24.08
CA ILE A 686 8.02 -29.61 24.91
C ILE A 686 7.52 -29.69 26.36
N ARG A 687 7.44 -30.90 26.90
CA ARG A 687 7.05 -31.18 28.28
C ARG A 687 8.16 -31.99 28.97
N PRO A 688 8.98 -31.36 29.83
CA PRO A 688 9.95 -32.09 30.62
C PRO A 688 9.22 -32.97 31.64
N GLY A 689 9.62 -34.23 31.68
CA GLY A 689 9.29 -35.14 32.75
C GLY A 689 10.17 -34.91 33.97
N GLU A 690 9.98 -35.76 34.98
CA GLU A 690 10.86 -35.80 36.14
C GLU A 690 12.23 -36.36 35.76
N GLY A 691 13.29 -35.60 36.01
CA GLY A 691 14.67 -36.05 35.85
C GLY A 691 15.31 -36.41 37.18
N PHE A 692 16.48 -37.02 37.11
CA PHE A 692 17.28 -37.40 38.25
C PHE A 692 18.75 -37.12 37.99
N TRP A 693 19.51 -37.03 39.07
CA TRP A 693 20.95 -36.85 39.02
C TRP A 693 21.65 -37.72 40.06
N LEU A 694 22.90 -38.09 39.76
CA LEU A 694 23.81 -38.81 40.64
C LEU A 694 25.17 -38.16 40.59
N ARG A 695 25.77 -37.90 41.76
CA ARG A 695 27.09 -37.29 41.87
C ARG A 695 28.14 -38.33 42.29
N ILE A 696 29.24 -38.38 41.54
CA ILE A 696 30.44 -39.18 41.84
C ILE A 696 31.66 -38.25 41.77
N GLY A 697 32.15 -37.80 42.92
CA GLY A 697 33.26 -36.84 42.98
C GLY A 697 32.84 -35.46 42.46
N ASP A 698 33.49 -34.97 41.41
CA ASP A 698 33.16 -33.70 40.75
C ASP A 698 32.31 -33.88 39.47
N VAL A 699 31.91 -35.12 39.16
CA VAL A 699 31.06 -35.42 38.01
C VAL A 699 29.65 -35.72 38.49
N ILE A 700 28.66 -35.07 37.87
CA ILE A 700 27.24 -35.34 38.07
C ILE A 700 26.70 -35.97 36.79
N THR A 701 26.28 -37.22 36.86
CA THR A 701 25.53 -37.84 35.78
C THR A 701 24.05 -37.54 35.98
N PHE A 702 23.32 -37.16 34.93
CA PHE A 702 21.90 -36.87 35.01
C PHE A 702 21.12 -37.48 33.84
N TRP A 703 19.83 -37.68 34.06
CA TRP A 703 18.90 -38.14 33.05
C TRP A 703 17.53 -37.49 33.23
N MET A 704 16.89 -37.10 32.13
CA MET A 704 15.57 -36.46 32.16
C MET A 704 14.75 -36.90 30.95
N ALA A 705 13.55 -37.44 31.19
CA ALA A 705 12.60 -37.71 30.12
C ALA A 705 12.02 -36.39 29.61
N VAL A 706 11.86 -36.25 28.29
CA VAL A 706 11.25 -35.08 27.65
C VAL A 706 10.25 -35.56 26.61
N GLU A 707 8.99 -35.16 26.76
CA GLU A 707 7.96 -35.40 25.77
C GLU A 707 7.94 -34.23 24.79
N MET A 708 8.12 -34.52 23.50
CA MET A 708 8.09 -33.54 22.43
C MET A 708 6.90 -33.81 21.51
N ASP A 709 6.19 -32.77 21.08
CA ASP A 709 5.22 -32.91 20.01
C ASP A 709 5.95 -32.81 18.66
N VAL A 710 6.02 -33.92 17.93
CA VAL A 710 6.58 -34.01 16.58
C VAL A 710 5.45 -34.34 15.63
N ASP A 711 5.07 -33.39 14.78
CA ASP A 711 3.98 -33.51 13.81
C ASP A 711 2.63 -33.93 14.42
N GLY A 712 2.29 -33.39 15.59
CA GLY A 712 1.03 -33.69 16.30
C GLY A 712 1.05 -35.03 17.05
N ARG A 713 2.23 -35.63 17.23
CA ARG A 713 2.42 -36.88 17.98
C ARG A 713 3.41 -36.67 19.13
N PRO A 714 3.06 -37.05 20.37
CA PRO A 714 3.99 -37.02 21.47
C PRO A 714 5.06 -38.10 21.28
N VAL A 715 6.32 -37.69 21.29
CA VAL A 715 7.51 -38.54 21.25
C VAL A 715 8.25 -38.36 22.57
N THR A 716 8.39 -39.44 23.33
CA THR A 716 9.20 -39.43 24.55
C THR A 716 10.67 -39.64 24.18
N THR A 717 11.47 -38.67 24.56
CA THR A 717 12.92 -38.66 24.45
C THR A 717 13.53 -38.61 25.85
N GLU A 718 14.83 -38.83 25.94
CA GLU A 718 15.59 -38.79 27.17
C GLU A 718 16.88 -38.02 26.94
N ILE A 719 17.18 -37.10 27.85
CA ILE A 719 18.42 -36.35 27.87
C ILE A 719 19.29 -36.98 28.94
N ASN A 720 20.42 -37.53 28.54
CA ASN A 720 21.40 -38.16 29.41
C ASN A 720 22.72 -37.41 29.31
N GLY A 721 23.35 -37.08 30.42
CA GLY A 721 24.60 -36.33 30.36
C GLY A 721 25.40 -36.32 31.63
N GLU A 722 26.54 -35.63 31.57
CA GLU A 722 27.46 -35.42 32.67
C GLU A 722 27.75 -33.93 32.84
N ILE A 723 27.80 -33.47 34.09
CA ILE A 723 28.24 -32.13 34.47
C ILE A 723 29.51 -32.28 35.30
N ASN A 724 30.61 -31.74 34.79
CA ASN A 724 31.87 -31.68 35.50
C ASN A 724 31.97 -30.36 36.27
N LEU A 725 31.75 -30.42 37.58
CA LEU A 725 31.76 -29.27 38.49
C LEU A 725 33.10 -28.54 38.55
N ALA A 726 34.22 -29.21 38.27
CA ALA A 726 35.55 -28.60 38.31
C ALA A 726 35.80 -27.69 37.10
N THR A 727 35.22 -28.03 35.95
CA THR A 727 35.35 -27.26 34.70
C THR A 727 34.10 -26.45 34.36
N SER A 728 33.02 -26.66 35.11
CA SER A 728 31.69 -26.14 34.80
C SER A 728 31.20 -26.56 33.40
N ALA A 729 31.72 -27.66 32.86
CA ALA A 729 31.34 -28.20 31.56
C ALA A 729 30.23 -29.24 31.71
N MET A 730 29.27 -29.24 30.79
CA MET A 730 28.20 -30.21 30.70
C MET A 730 28.14 -30.81 29.31
N ASP A 731 28.25 -32.12 29.23
CA ASP A 731 28.12 -32.90 28.01
C ASP A 731 26.83 -33.73 28.09
N ALA A 732 25.93 -33.51 27.14
CA ALA A 732 24.62 -34.15 27.11
C ALA A 732 24.33 -34.78 25.76
N THR A 733 23.68 -35.92 25.80
CA THR A 733 23.12 -36.61 24.65
C THR A 733 21.61 -36.66 24.80
N TRP A 734 20.90 -36.11 23.83
CA TRP A 734 19.46 -36.20 23.73
C TRP A 734 19.13 -37.33 22.76
N MET A 735 18.44 -38.37 23.23
CA MET A 735 18.10 -39.54 22.43
C MET A 735 16.62 -39.94 22.59
N PRO A 736 15.96 -40.51 21.57
CA PRO A 736 14.67 -41.17 21.74
C PRO A 736 14.72 -42.28 22.78
N LYS A 737 13.71 -42.36 23.66
CA LYS A 737 13.60 -43.46 24.61
C LYS A 737 13.06 -44.69 23.89
N LEU A 738 13.86 -45.74 23.79
CA LEU A 738 13.48 -47.04 23.23
C LEU A 738 12.42 -47.72 24.12
N THR A 739 11.17 -47.34 23.95
CA THR A 739 10.04 -47.93 24.70
C THR A 739 9.40 -49.11 23.96
N SER A 740 9.59 -49.21 22.64
CA SER A 740 8.86 -50.16 21.78
C SER A 740 9.75 -51.21 21.08
N GLY A 741 11.08 -51.09 21.16
CA GLY A 741 12.00 -51.96 20.41
C GLY A 741 11.94 -51.77 18.88
N ASP A 742 11.23 -50.75 18.38
CA ASP A 742 11.12 -50.46 16.95
C ASP A 742 12.34 -49.65 16.45
N PRO A 743 13.24 -50.24 15.64
CA PRO A 743 14.41 -49.54 15.12
C PRO A 743 14.04 -48.42 14.13
N ALA A 744 12.82 -48.38 13.57
CA ALA A 744 12.40 -47.27 12.72
C ALA A 744 12.26 -45.95 13.50
N GLN A 745 11.90 -46.03 14.79
CA GLN A 745 11.80 -44.86 15.67
C GLN A 745 13.16 -44.20 15.93
N LEU A 746 14.26 -44.99 15.92
CA LEU A 746 15.63 -44.47 16.09
C LEU A 746 16.08 -43.61 14.91
N MET A 747 15.61 -43.93 13.71
CA MET A 747 16.03 -43.23 12.49
C MET A 747 15.27 -41.92 12.28
N THR A 748 14.04 -41.82 12.81
CA THR A 748 13.19 -40.64 12.66
C THR A 748 13.32 -39.66 13.82
N ALA A 749 13.61 -40.14 15.02
CA ALA A 749 13.68 -39.29 16.18
C ALA A 749 15.02 -38.53 16.25
N PRO A 750 14.99 -37.27 16.69
CA PRO A 750 16.17 -36.45 16.73
C PRO A 750 17.15 -36.93 17.80
N THR A 751 18.43 -37.01 17.42
CA THR A 751 19.52 -37.32 18.33
C THR A 751 20.53 -36.17 18.30
N PHE A 752 20.84 -35.61 19.47
CA PHE A 752 21.72 -34.45 19.60
C PHE A 752 22.84 -34.72 20.61
N GLN A 753 24.03 -34.21 20.31
CA GLN A 753 25.10 -34.07 21.29
C GLN A 753 25.35 -32.58 21.56
N ILE A 754 25.39 -32.22 22.83
CA ILE A 754 25.45 -30.83 23.28
C ILE A 754 26.52 -30.71 24.36
N SER A 755 27.49 -29.83 24.13
CA SER A 755 28.45 -29.42 25.15
C SER A 755 28.16 -27.99 25.58
N SER A 756 28.17 -27.73 26.87
CA SER A 756 27.78 -26.43 27.41
C SER A 756 28.57 -26.06 28.65
N THR A 757 28.62 -24.76 28.97
CA THR A 757 29.14 -24.28 30.26
C THR A 757 27.98 -23.91 31.17
N VAL A 758 28.00 -24.39 32.42
CA VAL A 758 26.88 -24.28 33.37
C VAL A 758 27.32 -23.49 34.60
N SER A 759 26.57 -22.46 34.99
CA SER A 759 26.72 -21.81 36.30
C SER A 759 25.87 -22.51 37.33
N VAL A 760 26.42 -22.69 38.54
CA VAL A 760 25.73 -23.28 39.70
C VAL A 760 25.42 -22.19 40.71
N ASP A 761 24.15 -21.85 40.83
CA ASP A 761 23.64 -20.80 41.71
C ASP A 761 22.80 -21.41 42.84
N PRO A 762 22.72 -20.78 44.03
CA PRO A 762 21.78 -21.22 45.05
C PRO A 762 20.34 -21.07 44.55
N ALA A 763 19.51 -22.12 44.73
CA ALA A 763 18.09 -22.00 44.43
C ALA A 763 17.39 -21.13 45.49
N PRO A 764 16.38 -20.31 45.09
CA PRO A 764 15.64 -19.43 45.99
C PRO A 764 14.78 -20.16 47.01
#